data_AF-A0A553G8U5-F1
#
_entry.id   AF-A0A553G8U5-F1
#
_cell.length_a   1.000
_cell.length_b   1.000
_cell.length_c   1.000
_cell.angle_alpha   90.00
_cell.angle_beta   90.00
_cell.angle_gamma   90.00
#
_symmetry.space_group_name_H-M   'P 1'
#
loop_
_entity.id
_entity.type
_entity.pdbx_description
1 polymer ?
#
loop_
_entity_poly.entity_id
_entity_poly.type
_entity_poly.pdbx_seq_one_letter_code
_entity_poly.pdbx_strand_id
1 'polypeptide(L)'
;MASHQYDINLLVNTAIEPMVAFEKPDYEVAFVNDKAHTFFNLNKSQTYTLRNFCSRADVFNESAAIDFFNTLKQEQEVVKDWPVRLRKYSWLSAYVQLVNDGKRDLVLVVFRDNSEAKESLLKLDKMIAYREMLDQLLAYNTNVNVEEIPQIINEALAKVGEYFSCDRSYVFQYSSDLKYKSNINEWCANDVIPYIDELQNLPTSSFPYLKEKLLNMEHVCLNDINELPENAYEERDEFAKEGIQSILMIPFSEGEKPLGFIGLDHVHMQKHWTESEILNLKLLARTFANYLVRVRNERQIIDSRNKYRILFDAANDGICVFQNGICIEANVKALDEMHCSIEDLAGKSTVELSATVQPDGKSPIYSKVYFSEAEKGFPQSFDWRIRRFDGSEFDAEISLNRFKKDDDTFVIAVLRDVSERKQTISLLLDNQKHLKEEIDAIVNPINDASELTLLSVFELGQLQKMQDAFSFATGISSMITDTEGKPITRVSFSNNVCTMVRSTLEGQRMCMESSKVLGNEAKRILKPVSSPCLSCGFIDAASPIIVDGHHIGNWLIGQVRPDDLDVDHLLNYTRSLGLNDKDIIGDFKDLIKIAPEHFEKILNLLNVLTIELSAMGYKNLKLAKSVSEHISMERELRQAKQNAEESDRLKSAFLANLSHEIRTPMNGIVGFSELLQFDGLTPDDRREYVKLIHQSSSQLLNIINDIIDISKIESGQIDVRSGYFDLVKTGTDLKSFFIDTAHSKGIELIFENGEESEYEIYSDEVKLRQVLTNLISNAVKFTSAGKVVFGYAEIDKKLLEFYVQDSGIGIDADDLDLIFDRFWQAKDSDVKKGGTGLGLAITKAYVELLGGFIHVESKRDKGTRFSFRIPKVLK
;
A
#
# COMPACT_ATOMS: atom_id res chain seq x y z
N MET A 1 -43.10 -80.48 48.36
CA MET A 1 -42.49 -79.66 49.44
C MET A 1 -43.61 -79.31 50.44
N ALA A 2 -43.29 -79.11 51.72
CA ALA A 2 -44.26 -79.27 52.80
C ALA A 2 -45.42 -78.25 52.77
N SER A 3 -46.65 -78.75 52.94
CA SER A 3 -47.84 -77.93 53.14
C SER A 3 -47.83 -77.30 54.54
N HIS A 4 -47.24 -76.11 54.67
CA HIS A 4 -47.62 -75.23 55.76
C HIS A 4 -49.02 -74.72 55.47
N GLN A 5 -49.99 -75.25 56.22
CA GLN A 5 -51.35 -74.73 56.22
C GLN A 5 -51.32 -73.41 56.99
N TYR A 6 -51.04 -72.30 56.28
CA TYR A 6 -50.97 -70.98 56.87
C TYR A 6 -52.33 -70.62 57.47
N ASP A 7 -52.35 -70.24 58.75
CA ASP A 7 -53.52 -69.58 59.32
C ASP A 7 -53.59 -68.18 58.72
N ILE A 8 -54.36 -68.05 57.63
CA ILE A 8 -54.53 -66.78 56.93
C ILE A 8 -55.22 -65.75 57.81
N ASN A 9 -56.03 -66.15 58.82
CA ASN A 9 -56.58 -65.20 59.78
C ASN A 9 -55.48 -64.62 60.66
N LEU A 10 -54.54 -65.44 61.11
CA LEU A 10 -53.38 -64.96 61.86
C LEU A 10 -52.49 -64.08 60.97
N LEU A 11 -52.21 -64.48 59.72
CA LEU A 11 -51.43 -63.69 58.77
C LEU A 11 -52.07 -62.32 58.50
N VAL A 12 -53.38 -62.27 58.26
CA VAL A 12 -54.10 -61.03 57.97
C VAL A 12 -54.17 -60.11 59.19
N ASN A 13 -54.48 -60.64 60.37
CA ASN A 13 -54.60 -59.83 61.58
C ASN A 13 -53.26 -59.40 62.20
N THR A 14 -52.16 -60.11 61.90
CA THR A 14 -50.80 -59.71 62.37
C THR A 14 -50.05 -58.82 61.38
N ALA A 15 -50.54 -58.66 60.15
CA ALA A 15 -49.93 -57.79 59.17
C ALA A 15 -49.92 -56.31 59.62
N ILE A 16 -48.75 -55.69 59.53
CA ILE A 16 -48.53 -54.27 59.88
C ILE A 16 -49.15 -53.29 58.87
N GLU A 17 -49.41 -53.76 57.66
CA GLU A 17 -49.94 -52.98 56.53
C GLU A 17 -51.44 -53.25 56.31
N PRO A 18 -52.19 -52.29 55.73
CA PRO A 18 -53.55 -52.51 55.26
C PRO A 18 -53.63 -53.73 54.31
N MET A 19 -54.36 -54.77 54.69
CA MET A 19 -54.54 -55.96 53.84
C MET A 19 -56.00 -56.43 53.80
N VAL A 20 -56.41 -56.87 52.60
CA VAL A 20 -57.72 -57.41 52.28
C VAL A 20 -57.56 -58.75 51.56
N ALA A 21 -58.37 -59.74 51.90
CA ALA A 21 -58.43 -61.05 51.24
C ALA A 21 -59.75 -61.20 50.47
N PHE A 22 -59.68 -61.54 49.19
CA PHE A 22 -60.85 -61.79 48.34
C PHE A 22 -60.96 -63.29 48.00
N GLU A 23 -62.15 -63.89 48.15
CA GLU A 23 -62.42 -65.32 47.93
C GLU A 23 -62.95 -65.59 46.51
N LYS A 24 -62.32 -66.54 45.80
CA LYS A 24 -62.73 -66.94 44.44
C LYS A 24 -63.97 -67.84 44.48
N PRO A 25 -64.80 -67.87 43.40
CA PRO A 25 -64.63 -67.19 42.12
C PRO A 25 -65.22 -65.77 42.07
N ASP A 26 -66.04 -65.38 43.04
CA ASP A 26 -66.82 -64.14 43.02
C ASP A 26 -66.08 -62.90 43.56
N TYR A 27 -64.87 -63.10 44.11
CA TYR A 27 -64.04 -62.08 44.74
C TYR A 27 -64.80 -61.35 45.88
N GLU A 28 -65.50 -62.10 46.73
CA GLU A 28 -66.09 -61.55 47.95
C GLU A 28 -65.01 -61.29 49.01
N VAL A 29 -65.15 -60.25 49.83
CA VAL A 29 -64.15 -59.94 50.86
C VAL A 29 -64.28 -60.92 52.01
N ALA A 30 -63.36 -61.88 52.07
CA ALA A 30 -63.29 -62.87 53.13
C ALA A 30 -62.66 -62.31 54.42
N PHE A 31 -61.61 -61.50 54.30
CA PHE A 31 -60.92 -60.90 55.45
C PHE A 31 -60.46 -59.47 55.18
N VAL A 32 -60.51 -58.63 56.23
CA VAL A 32 -59.99 -57.26 56.26
C VAL A 32 -59.32 -57.09 57.61
N ASN A 33 -58.09 -56.58 57.65
CA ASN A 33 -57.43 -56.30 58.92
C ASN A 33 -57.77 -54.91 59.46
N ASP A 34 -57.50 -54.68 60.75
CA ASP A 34 -57.76 -53.40 61.42
C ASP A 34 -57.06 -52.20 60.76
N LYS A 35 -55.92 -52.44 60.12
CA LYS A 35 -55.20 -51.44 59.32
C LYS A 35 -55.99 -51.04 58.07
N ALA A 36 -56.51 -51.98 57.30
CA ALA A 36 -57.37 -51.72 56.15
C ALA A 36 -58.71 -51.08 56.55
N HIS A 37 -59.31 -51.50 57.66
CA HIS A 37 -60.49 -50.82 58.22
C HIS A 37 -60.22 -49.34 58.52
N THR A 38 -59.07 -49.02 59.11
CA THR A 38 -58.68 -47.65 59.44
C THR A 38 -58.30 -46.84 58.19
N PHE A 39 -57.56 -47.45 57.27
CA PHE A 39 -57.00 -46.81 56.07
C PHE A 39 -58.08 -46.46 55.04
N PHE A 40 -59.03 -47.38 54.81
CA PHE A 40 -60.15 -47.20 53.87
C PHE A 40 -61.47 -46.75 54.53
N ASN A 41 -61.47 -46.49 55.85
CA ASN A 41 -62.65 -46.10 56.63
C ASN A 41 -63.83 -47.10 56.53
N LEU A 42 -63.53 -48.40 56.57
CA LEU A 42 -64.52 -49.48 56.41
C LEU A 42 -65.13 -49.85 57.77
N ASN A 43 -66.46 -49.96 57.83
CA ASN A 43 -67.17 -50.48 59.01
C ASN A 43 -66.90 -51.98 59.21
N LYS A 44 -66.55 -52.39 60.44
CA LYS A 44 -66.28 -53.79 60.83
C LYS A 44 -67.52 -54.69 60.86
N SER A 45 -68.73 -54.14 60.98
CA SER A 45 -69.97 -54.94 61.09
C SER A 45 -70.65 -55.25 59.74
N GLN A 46 -69.99 -54.95 58.62
CA GLN A 46 -70.55 -55.10 57.28
C GLN A 46 -69.68 -56.01 56.40
N THR A 47 -70.31 -56.89 55.61
CA THR A 47 -69.67 -57.64 54.53
C THR A 47 -69.53 -56.79 53.26
N TYR A 48 -68.41 -56.97 52.55
CA TYR A 48 -68.09 -56.25 51.32
C TYR A 48 -67.93 -57.23 50.16
N THR A 49 -68.52 -56.93 49.01
CA THR A 49 -68.14 -57.55 47.73
C THR A 49 -67.05 -56.69 47.09
N LEU A 50 -66.20 -57.22 46.20
CA LEU A 50 -65.21 -56.43 45.47
C LEU A 50 -65.84 -55.19 44.79
N ARG A 51 -67.04 -55.34 44.22
CA ARG A 51 -67.78 -54.22 43.61
C ARG A 51 -68.19 -53.15 44.63
N ASN A 52 -68.61 -53.53 45.83
CA ASN A 52 -68.95 -52.59 46.91
C ASN A 52 -67.70 -51.98 47.56
N PHE A 53 -66.59 -52.71 47.62
CA PHE A 53 -65.30 -52.22 48.10
C PHE A 53 -64.77 -51.10 47.20
N CYS A 54 -64.76 -51.31 45.87
CA CYS A 54 -64.31 -50.31 44.91
C CYS A 54 -65.26 -49.11 44.71
N SER A 55 -66.51 -49.16 45.20
CA SER A 55 -67.52 -48.10 44.99
C SER A 55 -68.00 -47.38 46.25
N ARG A 56 -67.85 -47.97 47.45
CA ARG A 56 -68.09 -47.27 48.72
C ARG A 56 -66.85 -46.60 49.29
N ALA A 57 -65.68 -47.11 48.94
CA ALA A 57 -64.47 -46.34 49.07
C ALA A 57 -64.40 -45.46 47.82
N ASP A 58 -64.53 -44.13 47.94
CA ASP A 58 -64.30 -43.11 46.88
C ASP A 58 -62.83 -43.08 46.39
N VAL A 59 -62.12 -44.19 46.61
CA VAL A 59 -60.69 -44.37 46.55
C VAL A 59 -60.28 -44.54 45.10
N PHE A 60 -60.89 -45.45 44.33
CA PHE A 60 -60.54 -45.62 42.93
C PHE A 60 -61.45 -44.75 42.05
N ASN A 61 -60.88 -44.02 41.08
CA ASN A 61 -61.67 -43.50 39.97
C ASN A 61 -62.15 -44.65 39.07
N GLU A 62 -63.15 -44.40 38.21
CA GLU A 62 -63.80 -45.46 37.41
C GLU A 62 -62.81 -46.28 36.57
N SER A 63 -61.82 -45.62 35.94
CA SER A 63 -60.76 -46.28 35.17
C SER A 63 -59.86 -47.15 36.06
N ALA A 64 -59.41 -46.61 37.20
CA ALA A 64 -58.56 -47.31 38.15
C ALA A 64 -59.29 -48.50 38.81
N ALA A 65 -60.60 -48.41 39.04
CA ALA A 65 -61.40 -49.48 39.59
C ALA A 65 -61.55 -50.66 38.60
N ILE A 66 -61.78 -50.36 37.31
CA ILE A 66 -61.81 -51.37 36.24
C ILE A 66 -60.46 -52.06 36.10
N ASP A 67 -59.37 -51.29 36.11
CA ASP A 67 -58.02 -51.81 35.96
C ASP A 67 -57.54 -52.64 37.18
N PHE A 68 -57.88 -52.21 38.40
CA PHE A 68 -57.70 -52.99 39.63
C PHE A 68 -58.46 -54.33 39.56
N PHE A 69 -59.73 -54.31 39.16
CA PHE A 69 -60.56 -55.50 38.99
C PHE A 69 -59.99 -56.48 37.94
N ASN A 70 -59.49 -55.95 36.81
CA ASN A 70 -58.84 -56.77 35.78
C ASN A 70 -57.51 -57.37 36.28
N THR A 71 -56.76 -56.62 37.09
CA THR A 71 -55.49 -57.07 37.68
C THR A 71 -55.72 -58.22 38.68
N LEU A 72 -56.76 -58.16 39.51
CA LEU A 72 -57.15 -59.29 40.38
C LEU A 72 -57.57 -60.54 39.58
N LYS A 73 -58.17 -60.36 38.39
CA LYS A 73 -58.57 -61.45 37.49
C LYS A 73 -57.44 -62.08 36.67
N GLN A 74 -56.25 -61.46 36.62
CA GLN A 74 -55.11 -62.01 35.86
C GLN A 74 -54.41 -63.17 36.58
N GLU A 75 -54.74 -63.41 37.86
CA GLU A 75 -54.25 -64.54 38.65
C GLU A 75 -52.71 -64.66 38.70
N GLN A 76 -52.02 -63.52 38.76
CA GLN A 76 -50.56 -63.43 38.89
C GLN A 76 -50.18 -62.59 40.10
N GLU A 77 -49.03 -62.89 40.70
CA GLU A 77 -48.43 -62.00 41.69
C GLU A 77 -47.96 -60.71 41.00
N VAL A 78 -48.43 -59.57 41.49
CA VAL A 78 -48.19 -58.28 40.83
C VAL A 78 -48.20 -57.14 41.83
N VAL A 79 -47.24 -56.21 41.67
CA VAL A 79 -47.25 -54.89 42.31
C VAL A 79 -47.73 -53.89 41.26
N LYS A 80 -48.71 -53.06 41.60
CA LYS A 80 -49.20 -52.02 40.70
C LYS A 80 -49.69 -50.81 41.48
N ASP A 81 -49.52 -49.63 40.88
CA ASP A 81 -49.90 -48.35 41.47
C ASP A 81 -51.17 -47.81 40.80
N TRP A 82 -52.10 -47.30 41.61
CA TRP A 82 -53.31 -46.61 41.13
C TRP A 82 -53.41 -45.20 41.72
N PRO A 83 -53.86 -44.20 40.92
CA PRO A 83 -54.23 -42.91 41.46
C PRO A 83 -55.54 -43.05 42.24
N VAL A 84 -55.52 -42.62 43.51
CA VAL A 84 -56.67 -42.76 44.42
C VAL A 84 -57.03 -41.48 45.16
N ARG A 85 -58.27 -41.41 45.64
CA ARG A 85 -58.79 -40.29 46.44
C ARG A 85 -59.26 -40.78 47.82
N LEU A 86 -58.31 -41.01 48.72
CA LEU A 86 -58.58 -41.43 50.11
C LEU A 86 -59.07 -40.26 50.99
N ARG A 87 -58.31 -39.14 50.97
CA ARG A 87 -58.60 -37.90 51.71
C ARG A 87 -58.04 -36.69 50.96
N LYS A 88 -56.80 -36.84 50.48
CA LYS A 88 -56.20 -36.09 49.38
C LYS A 88 -56.11 -37.01 48.14
N TYR A 89 -55.71 -36.46 47.00
CA TYR A 89 -55.17 -37.29 45.92
C TYR A 89 -53.87 -37.96 46.40
N SER A 90 -53.80 -39.28 46.26
CA SER A 90 -52.69 -40.13 46.68
C SER A 90 -52.42 -41.20 45.61
N TRP A 91 -51.24 -41.81 45.62
CA TRP A 91 -50.94 -43.01 44.87
C TRP A 91 -50.98 -44.23 45.79
N LEU A 92 -51.76 -45.24 45.42
CA LEU A 92 -51.90 -46.48 46.18
C LEU A 92 -51.19 -47.61 45.43
N SER A 93 -50.13 -48.13 46.01
CA SER A 93 -49.52 -49.37 45.52
C SER A 93 -50.26 -50.54 46.16
N ALA A 94 -50.65 -51.55 45.37
CA ALA A 94 -51.14 -52.81 45.92
C ALA A 94 -50.29 -53.98 45.40
N TYR A 95 -49.89 -54.85 46.33
CA TYR A 95 -49.29 -56.14 46.04
C TYR A 95 -50.36 -57.23 46.14
N VAL A 96 -50.56 -57.94 45.04
CA VAL A 96 -51.53 -59.03 44.91
C VAL A 96 -50.80 -60.36 45.02
N GLN A 97 -51.30 -61.27 45.85
CA GLN A 97 -50.76 -62.63 46.01
C GLN A 97 -51.88 -63.68 46.07
N LEU A 98 -51.67 -64.81 45.39
CA LEU A 98 -52.58 -65.97 45.45
C LEU A 98 -52.20 -66.89 46.61
N VAL A 99 -53.16 -67.25 47.46
CA VAL A 99 -52.96 -68.18 48.58
C VAL A 99 -54.16 -69.14 48.70
N ASN A 100 -53.90 -70.39 49.03
CA ASN A 100 -54.93 -71.39 49.33
C ASN A 100 -54.79 -71.85 50.79
N ASP A 101 -55.88 -71.81 51.59
CA ASP A 101 -55.88 -72.18 53.02
C ASP A 101 -56.19 -73.69 53.28
N GLY A 102 -56.29 -74.48 52.21
CA GLY A 102 -56.75 -75.86 52.22
C GLY A 102 -58.27 -76.02 52.10
N LYS A 103 -59.04 -74.93 52.03
CA LYS A 103 -60.50 -74.93 51.80
C LYS A 103 -60.96 -73.92 50.75
N ARG A 104 -60.23 -72.82 50.57
CA ARG A 104 -60.59 -71.67 49.74
C ARG A 104 -59.39 -71.16 48.96
N ASP A 105 -59.64 -70.72 47.72
CA ASP A 105 -58.69 -69.94 46.94
C ASP A 105 -58.90 -68.44 47.22
N LEU A 106 -57.86 -67.80 47.76
CA LEU A 106 -57.88 -66.43 48.22
C LEU A 106 -56.87 -65.58 47.46
N VAL A 107 -57.24 -64.32 47.22
CA VAL A 107 -56.40 -63.28 46.65
C VAL A 107 -56.13 -62.27 47.76
N LEU A 108 -54.92 -62.33 48.33
CA LEU A 108 -54.44 -61.34 49.30
C LEU A 108 -54.01 -60.08 48.55
N VAL A 109 -54.43 -58.93 49.05
CA VAL A 109 -54.07 -57.61 48.51
C VAL A 109 -53.56 -56.74 49.65
N VAL A 110 -52.26 -56.47 49.66
CA VAL A 110 -51.59 -55.58 50.61
C VAL A 110 -51.48 -54.20 49.98
N PHE A 111 -51.89 -53.14 50.70
CA PHE A 111 -51.91 -51.78 50.18
C PHE A 111 -50.92 -50.87 50.91
N ARG A 112 -50.23 -50.00 50.17
CA ARG A 112 -49.31 -48.96 50.68
C ARG A 112 -49.60 -47.61 50.03
N ASP A 113 -49.62 -46.53 50.82
CA ASP A 113 -49.54 -45.18 50.26
C ASP A 113 -48.12 -44.97 49.71
N ASN A 114 -48.01 -44.71 48.41
CA ASN A 114 -46.78 -44.56 47.65
C ASN A 114 -46.63 -43.13 47.09
N SER A 115 -47.43 -42.18 47.58
CA SER A 115 -47.51 -40.81 47.05
C SER A 115 -46.17 -40.06 47.12
N GLU A 116 -45.50 -40.13 48.27
CA GLU A 116 -44.22 -39.43 48.50
C GLU A 116 -43.10 -39.95 47.59
N ALA A 117 -43.06 -41.27 47.34
CA ALA A 117 -42.12 -41.87 46.41
C ALA A 117 -42.44 -41.52 44.96
N LYS A 118 -43.72 -41.44 44.56
CA LYS A 118 -44.12 -40.97 43.22
C LYS A 118 -43.80 -39.49 42.99
N GLU A 119 -44.04 -38.62 43.98
CA GLU A 119 -43.62 -37.21 43.91
C GLU A 119 -42.10 -37.07 43.82
N SER A 120 -41.35 -37.91 44.56
CA SER A 120 -39.88 -37.94 44.50
C SER A 120 -39.35 -38.44 43.17
N LEU A 121 -39.98 -39.48 42.59
CA LEU A 121 -39.64 -40.01 41.27
C LEU A 121 -39.91 -38.96 40.18
N LEU A 122 -41.07 -38.29 40.21
CA LEU A 122 -41.41 -37.24 39.25
C LEU A 122 -40.45 -36.04 39.31
N LYS A 123 -39.98 -35.67 40.52
CA LYS A 123 -38.91 -34.67 40.68
C LYS A 123 -37.58 -35.14 40.09
N LEU A 124 -37.22 -36.41 40.30
CA LEU A 124 -36.00 -37.00 39.74
C LEU A 124 -36.05 -37.06 38.20
N ASP A 125 -37.17 -37.50 37.63
CA ASP A 125 -37.38 -37.55 36.18
C ASP A 125 -37.25 -36.16 35.55
N LYS A 126 -37.87 -35.13 36.16
CA LYS A 126 -37.69 -33.73 35.75
C LYS A 126 -36.21 -33.32 35.82
N MET A 127 -35.50 -33.62 36.91
CA MET A 127 -34.08 -33.28 37.08
C MET A 127 -33.18 -33.97 36.05
N ILE A 128 -33.48 -35.22 35.67
CA ILE A 128 -32.77 -35.95 34.61
C ILE A 128 -32.99 -35.26 33.28
N ALA A 129 -34.24 -34.96 32.89
CA ALA A 129 -34.55 -34.29 31.63
C ALA A 129 -33.87 -32.91 31.51
N TYR A 130 -33.83 -32.13 32.60
CA TYR A 130 -33.12 -30.84 32.63
C TYR A 130 -31.60 -31.00 32.45
N ARG A 131 -31.01 -32.05 33.03
CA ARG A 131 -29.59 -32.37 32.88
C ARG A 131 -29.26 -32.81 31.45
N GLU A 132 -30.09 -33.68 30.86
CA GLU A 132 -29.93 -34.10 29.46
C GLU A 132 -30.03 -32.91 28.49
N MET A 133 -30.93 -31.96 28.75
CA MET A 133 -31.01 -30.70 28.01
C MET A 133 -29.72 -29.87 28.14
N LEU A 134 -29.18 -29.71 29.34
CA LEU A 134 -27.92 -28.99 29.56
C LEU A 134 -26.74 -29.67 28.84
N ASP A 135 -26.64 -30.99 28.92
CA ASP A 135 -25.58 -31.76 28.24
C ASP A 135 -25.71 -31.65 26.70
N GLN A 136 -26.93 -31.61 26.15
CA GLN A 136 -27.18 -31.32 24.72
C GLN A 136 -26.68 -29.91 24.33
N LEU A 137 -27.01 -28.88 25.11
CA LEU A 137 -26.58 -27.51 24.84
C LEU A 137 -25.04 -27.37 24.92
N LEU A 138 -24.41 -27.99 25.92
CA LEU A 138 -22.95 -28.00 26.03
C LEU A 138 -22.30 -28.69 24.82
N ALA A 139 -22.91 -29.75 24.27
CA ALA A 139 -22.43 -30.42 23.06
C ALA A 139 -22.63 -29.58 21.77
N TYR A 140 -23.69 -28.78 21.67
CA TYR A 140 -23.91 -27.90 20.52
C TYR A 140 -22.89 -26.75 20.43
N ASN A 141 -22.31 -26.35 21.55
CA ASN A 141 -21.35 -25.23 21.62
C ASN A 141 -20.13 -25.40 20.69
N THR A 142 -19.69 -26.63 20.42
CA THR A 142 -18.54 -26.88 19.52
C THR A 142 -18.94 -27.17 18.07
N ASN A 143 -20.11 -27.76 17.82
CA ASN A 143 -20.38 -28.46 16.55
C ASN A 143 -21.51 -27.86 15.68
N VAL A 144 -22.23 -26.85 16.17
CA VAL A 144 -23.36 -26.22 15.43
C VAL A 144 -22.92 -24.97 14.67
N ASN A 145 -23.56 -24.65 13.55
CA ASN A 145 -23.39 -23.40 12.81
C ASN A 145 -23.85 -22.20 13.66
N VAL A 146 -23.10 -21.10 13.60
CA VAL A 146 -23.38 -19.87 14.37
C VAL A 146 -24.73 -19.25 14.02
N GLU A 147 -25.23 -19.45 12.81
CA GLU A 147 -26.53 -18.94 12.36
C GLU A 147 -27.73 -19.66 13.02
N GLU A 148 -27.54 -20.90 13.50
CA GLU A 148 -28.58 -21.72 14.15
C GLU A 148 -28.71 -21.42 15.66
N ILE A 149 -27.70 -20.77 16.26
CA ILE A 149 -27.62 -20.49 17.71
C ILE A 149 -28.87 -19.76 18.25
N PRO A 150 -29.43 -18.71 17.60
CA PRO A 150 -30.63 -18.04 18.11
C PRO A 150 -31.83 -18.98 18.21
N GLN A 151 -31.99 -19.94 17.29
CA GLN A 151 -33.08 -20.92 17.36
C GLN A 151 -32.86 -21.88 18.54
N ILE A 152 -31.63 -22.36 18.74
CA ILE A 152 -31.29 -23.25 19.86
C ILE A 152 -31.53 -22.57 21.23
N ILE A 153 -31.27 -21.26 21.34
CA ILE A 153 -31.59 -20.51 22.56
C ILE A 153 -33.10 -20.46 22.80
N ASN A 154 -33.92 -20.19 21.78
CA ASN A 154 -35.38 -20.25 21.91
C ASN A 154 -35.91 -21.65 22.28
N GLU A 155 -35.40 -22.72 21.66
CA GLU A 155 -35.79 -24.09 22.00
C GLU A 155 -35.39 -24.49 23.42
N ALA A 156 -34.25 -23.98 23.90
CA ALA A 156 -33.82 -24.15 25.29
C ALA A 156 -34.72 -23.37 26.27
N LEU A 157 -35.08 -22.11 25.94
CA LEU A 157 -36.00 -21.29 26.73
C LEU A 157 -37.37 -21.95 26.92
N ALA A 158 -37.89 -22.65 25.88
CA ALA A 158 -39.12 -23.43 25.97
C ALA A 158 -39.04 -24.56 27.01
N LYS A 159 -38.00 -25.40 26.92
CA LYS A 159 -37.76 -26.52 27.87
C LYS A 159 -37.52 -26.03 29.30
N VAL A 160 -36.87 -24.88 29.45
CA VAL A 160 -36.68 -24.15 30.71
C VAL A 160 -38.04 -23.72 31.28
N GLY A 161 -38.90 -23.15 30.44
CA GLY A 161 -40.28 -22.81 30.75
C GLY A 161 -41.05 -23.97 31.36
N GLU A 162 -41.04 -25.13 30.69
CA GLU A 162 -41.68 -26.37 31.18
C GLU A 162 -41.08 -26.88 32.50
N TYR A 163 -39.75 -26.91 32.60
CA TYR A 163 -39.05 -27.46 33.77
C TYR A 163 -39.31 -26.64 35.05
N PHE A 164 -39.08 -25.31 34.98
CA PHE A 164 -39.35 -24.39 36.08
C PHE A 164 -40.84 -24.10 36.25
N SER A 165 -41.65 -24.43 35.25
CA SER A 165 -43.09 -24.17 35.20
C SER A 165 -43.39 -22.69 35.40
N CYS A 166 -42.73 -21.84 34.61
CA CYS A 166 -42.91 -20.38 34.58
C CYS A 166 -43.67 -19.93 33.33
N ASP A 167 -44.20 -18.71 33.34
CA ASP A 167 -45.05 -18.19 32.26
C ASP A 167 -44.26 -17.60 31.10
N ARG A 168 -43.09 -16.99 31.36
CA ARG A 168 -42.18 -16.49 30.33
C ARG A 168 -40.73 -16.79 30.68
N SER A 169 -39.90 -16.97 29.65
CA SER A 169 -38.46 -17.12 29.76
C SER A 169 -37.78 -16.38 28.60
N TYR A 170 -36.76 -15.58 28.89
CA TYR A 170 -36.15 -14.68 27.91
C TYR A 170 -34.68 -14.39 28.17
N VAL A 171 -33.96 -13.94 27.14
CA VAL A 171 -32.56 -13.51 27.20
C VAL A 171 -32.44 -12.08 26.69
N PHE A 172 -31.94 -11.19 27.54
CA PHE A 172 -31.49 -9.86 27.12
C PHE A 172 -30.00 -9.85 26.83
N GLN A 173 -29.61 -9.11 25.79
CA GLN A 173 -28.22 -8.78 25.49
C GLN A 173 -27.99 -7.28 25.65
N TYR A 174 -26.86 -6.89 26.27
CA TYR A 174 -26.39 -5.51 26.33
C TYR A 174 -25.64 -5.11 25.06
N SER A 175 -25.72 -3.82 24.69
CA SER A 175 -24.81 -3.21 23.72
C SER A 175 -23.36 -3.26 24.24
N SER A 176 -22.37 -3.20 23.33
CA SER A 176 -20.94 -3.24 23.70
C SER A 176 -20.52 -2.11 24.64
N ASP A 177 -21.20 -0.96 24.57
CA ASP A 177 -21.01 0.21 25.46
C ASP A 177 -21.92 0.22 26.70
N LEU A 178 -22.68 -0.86 26.92
CA LEU A 178 -23.65 -1.09 28.01
C LEU A 178 -24.78 -0.05 28.11
N LYS A 179 -24.93 0.87 27.15
CA LYS A 179 -25.97 1.91 27.17
C LYS A 179 -27.37 1.39 26.86
N TYR A 180 -27.47 0.32 26.09
CA TYR A 180 -28.73 -0.26 25.65
C TYR A 180 -28.80 -1.76 25.95
N LYS A 181 -30.03 -2.29 26.00
CA LYS A 181 -30.34 -3.71 26.13
C LYS A 181 -31.51 -4.08 25.20
N SER A 182 -31.48 -5.29 24.65
CA SER A 182 -32.51 -5.82 23.76
C SER A 182 -32.88 -7.24 24.14
N ASN A 183 -34.16 -7.60 24.07
CA ASN A 183 -34.63 -8.98 24.22
C ASN A 183 -34.28 -9.77 22.94
N ILE A 184 -33.28 -10.64 22.98
CA ILE A 184 -32.81 -11.34 21.77
C ILE A 184 -33.54 -12.67 21.53
N ASN A 185 -34.16 -13.22 22.57
CA ASN A 185 -34.78 -14.54 22.56
C ASN A 185 -35.83 -14.61 23.66
N GLU A 186 -37.03 -15.09 23.33
CA GLU A 186 -38.17 -15.17 24.25
C GLU A 186 -39.01 -16.41 23.96
N TRP A 187 -39.50 -17.03 25.02
CA TRP A 187 -40.56 -18.02 25.01
C TRP A 187 -41.65 -17.64 26.02
N CYS A 188 -42.90 -17.90 25.66
CA CYS A 188 -44.06 -17.68 26.51
C CYS A 188 -44.92 -18.94 26.56
N ALA A 189 -45.55 -19.18 27.71
CA ALA A 189 -46.59 -20.18 27.86
C ALA A 189 -47.85 -19.79 27.05
N ASN A 190 -48.72 -20.76 26.80
CA ASN A 190 -50.01 -20.51 26.16
C ASN A 190 -50.80 -19.45 26.95
N ASP A 191 -51.51 -18.59 26.22
CA ASP A 191 -52.30 -17.46 26.74
C ASP A 191 -51.49 -16.29 27.36
N VAL A 192 -50.16 -16.29 27.26
CA VAL A 192 -49.28 -15.20 27.71
C VAL A 192 -48.80 -14.34 26.53
N ILE A 193 -48.75 -13.01 26.72
CA ILE A 193 -48.35 -12.06 25.68
C ILE A 193 -46.81 -12.02 25.56
N PRO A 194 -46.25 -12.19 24.34
CA PRO A 194 -44.83 -11.98 24.07
C PRO A 194 -44.51 -10.48 23.90
N TYR A 195 -43.33 -10.06 24.35
CA TYR A 195 -42.85 -8.68 24.31
C TYR A 195 -41.50 -8.54 23.58
N ILE A 196 -41.01 -9.61 22.94
CA ILE A 196 -39.72 -9.61 22.21
C ILE A 196 -39.59 -8.46 21.21
N ASP A 197 -40.62 -8.15 20.41
CA ASP A 197 -40.56 -7.06 19.42
C ASP A 197 -40.60 -5.65 20.05
N GLU A 198 -41.19 -5.53 21.24
CA GLU A 198 -41.37 -4.25 21.94
C GLU A 198 -40.14 -3.88 22.79
N LEU A 199 -39.48 -4.87 23.40
CA LEU A 199 -38.36 -4.70 24.32
C LEU A 199 -36.99 -4.64 23.61
N GLN A 200 -36.93 -3.85 22.53
CA GLN A 200 -35.74 -3.66 21.69
C GLN A 200 -35.03 -2.32 21.94
N ASN A 201 -33.70 -2.35 22.02
CA ASN A 201 -32.83 -1.17 22.15
C ASN A 201 -33.22 -0.24 23.32
N LEU A 202 -33.72 -0.81 24.40
CA LEU A 202 -34.11 -0.08 25.60
C LEU A 202 -32.85 0.51 26.27
N PRO A 203 -32.86 1.77 26.71
CA PRO A 203 -31.76 2.29 27.51
C PRO A 203 -31.57 1.45 28.77
N THR A 204 -30.34 1.03 29.05
CA THR A 204 -30.01 0.28 30.27
C THR A 204 -30.34 1.08 31.53
N SER A 205 -30.39 2.41 31.44
CA SER A 205 -30.81 3.32 32.51
C SER A 205 -32.31 3.32 32.83
N SER A 206 -33.19 2.83 31.95
CA SER A 206 -34.66 2.85 32.15
C SER A 206 -35.18 1.91 33.24
N PHE A 207 -34.28 1.19 33.91
CA PHE A 207 -34.57 0.30 35.03
C PHE A 207 -33.40 0.38 36.02
N PRO A 208 -33.34 1.42 36.87
CA PRO A 208 -32.18 1.74 37.70
C PRO A 208 -31.81 0.63 38.70
N TYR A 209 -32.80 -0.01 39.33
CA TYR A 209 -32.58 -1.08 40.30
C TYR A 209 -32.09 -2.36 39.62
N LEU A 210 -32.69 -2.75 38.48
CA LEU A 210 -32.21 -3.89 37.71
C LEU A 210 -30.80 -3.64 37.16
N LYS A 211 -30.53 -2.42 36.69
CA LYS A 211 -29.22 -2.01 36.20
C LYS A 211 -28.15 -2.17 37.27
N GLU A 212 -28.38 -1.64 38.47
CA GLU A 212 -27.43 -1.73 39.58
C GLU A 212 -27.11 -3.19 39.91
N LYS A 213 -28.13 -4.03 40.07
CA LYS A 213 -27.96 -5.44 40.42
C LYS A 213 -27.28 -6.24 39.33
N LEU A 214 -27.83 -6.22 38.11
CA LEU A 214 -27.39 -7.10 37.03
C LEU A 214 -25.99 -6.73 36.49
N LEU A 215 -25.62 -5.44 36.45
CA LEU A 215 -24.27 -5.03 36.06
C LEU A 215 -23.21 -5.33 37.14
N ASN A 216 -23.60 -5.36 38.42
CA ASN A 216 -22.75 -5.85 39.51
C ASN A 216 -22.68 -7.40 39.59
N MET A 217 -23.23 -8.10 38.59
CA MET A 217 -23.35 -9.57 38.55
C MET A 217 -24.18 -10.17 39.71
N GLU A 218 -25.03 -9.36 40.35
CA GLU A 218 -26.01 -9.82 41.33
C GLU A 218 -27.29 -10.28 40.62
N HIS A 219 -27.75 -11.47 40.97
CA HIS A 219 -29.06 -11.96 40.54
C HIS A 219 -30.21 -11.26 41.28
N VAL A 220 -31.30 -11.00 40.56
CA VAL A 220 -32.55 -10.47 41.13
C VAL A 220 -33.53 -11.63 41.26
N CYS A 221 -34.08 -11.82 42.44
CA CYS A 221 -35.03 -12.89 42.74
C CYS A 221 -36.12 -12.31 43.64
N LEU A 222 -37.31 -12.09 43.08
CA LEU A 222 -38.47 -11.56 43.78
C LEU A 222 -39.58 -12.62 43.72
N ASN A 223 -40.01 -13.10 44.89
CA ASN A 223 -41.09 -14.08 45.00
C ASN A 223 -42.46 -13.40 44.99
N ASP A 224 -42.48 -12.12 45.34
CA ASP A 224 -43.59 -11.19 45.20
C ASP A 224 -43.03 -9.88 44.64
N ILE A 225 -43.64 -9.30 43.60
CA ILE A 225 -43.23 -8.02 43.02
C ILE A 225 -43.27 -6.85 44.01
N ASN A 226 -44.04 -6.99 45.10
CA ASN A 226 -44.06 -6.05 46.23
C ASN A 226 -42.78 -6.07 47.08
N GLU A 227 -41.88 -7.04 46.89
CA GLU A 227 -40.52 -7.06 47.47
C GLU A 227 -39.60 -5.98 46.85
N LEU A 228 -40.00 -5.33 45.74
CA LEU A 228 -39.26 -4.21 45.16
C LEU A 228 -39.11 -3.05 46.14
N PRO A 229 -37.90 -2.48 46.32
CA PRO A 229 -37.68 -1.36 47.22
C PRO A 229 -38.41 -0.09 46.74
N GLU A 230 -38.64 0.88 47.63
CA GLU A 230 -39.43 2.08 47.34
C GLU A 230 -38.88 2.91 46.17
N ASN A 231 -37.57 2.86 45.92
CA ASN A 231 -36.90 3.59 44.84
C ASN A 231 -36.97 2.91 43.46
N ALA A 232 -37.46 1.66 43.36
CA ALA A 232 -37.61 0.91 42.11
C ALA A 232 -39.00 1.14 41.47
N TYR A 233 -39.38 2.40 41.27
CA TYR A 233 -40.72 2.78 40.79
C TYR A 233 -40.90 2.57 39.28
N GLU A 234 -39.83 2.71 38.48
CA GLU A 234 -39.86 2.44 37.04
C GLU A 234 -40.06 0.94 36.77
N GLU A 235 -39.32 0.08 37.47
CA GLU A 235 -39.54 -1.37 37.48
C GLU A 235 -40.97 -1.74 37.89
N ARG A 236 -41.47 -1.16 38.99
CA ARG A 236 -42.79 -1.52 39.54
C ARG A 236 -43.93 -1.18 38.58
N ASP A 237 -43.86 -0.04 37.88
CA ASP A 237 -44.89 0.37 36.91
C ASP A 237 -44.87 -0.53 35.67
N GLU A 238 -43.68 -0.88 35.15
CA GLU A 238 -43.57 -1.73 33.95
C GLU A 238 -43.95 -3.18 34.23
N PHE A 239 -43.44 -3.76 35.33
CA PHE A 239 -43.81 -5.11 35.76
C PHE A 239 -45.32 -5.24 36.03
N ALA A 240 -45.99 -4.18 36.49
CA ALA A 240 -47.43 -4.17 36.67
C ALA A 240 -48.21 -4.13 35.34
N LYS A 241 -47.69 -3.46 34.29
CA LYS A 241 -48.29 -3.48 32.93
C LYS A 241 -48.20 -4.85 32.29
N GLU A 242 -47.07 -5.53 32.47
CA GLU A 242 -46.83 -6.89 31.99
C GLU A 242 -47.52 -7.97 32.85
N GLY A 243 -48.10 -7.59 34.00
CA GLY A 243 -48.81 -8.50 34.91
C GLY A 243 -47.90 -9.39 35.76
N ILE A 244 -46.61 -9.09 35.86
CA ILE A 244 -45.61 -9.88 36.58
C ILE A 244 -45.91 -9.89 38.09
N GLN A 245 -46.07 -11.09 38.65
CA GLN A 245 -46.25 -11.31 40.09
C GLN A 245 -44.96 -11.75 40.80
N SER A 246 -44.06 -12.44 40.09
CA SER A 246 -42.77 -12.93 40.62
C SER A 246 -41.76 -13.10 39.48
N ILE A 247 -40.47 -12.92 39.77
CA ILE A 247 -39.42 -12.80 38.74
C ILE A 247 -38.05 -13.28 39.24
N LEU A 248 -37.30 -13.94 38.37
CA LEU A 248 -35.93 -14.38 38.60
C LEU A 248 -35.05 -14.00 37.39
N MET A 249 -34.07 -13.12 37.62
CA MET A 249 -33.10 -12.69 36.60
C MET A 249 -31.67 -13.05 37.02
N ILE A 250 -30.93 -13.70 36.12
CA ILE A 250 -29.53 -14.08 36.31
C ILE A 250 -28.66 -13.36 35.25
N PRO A 251 -27.71 -12.50 35.67
CA PRO A 251 -26.77 -11.88 34.75
C PRO A 251 -25.70 -12.87 34.29
N PHE A 252 -25.16 -12.65 33.09
CA PHE A 252 -24.04 -13.41 32.53
C PHE A 252 -23.02 -12.51 31.82
N SER A 253 -21.76 -12.94 31.84
CA SER A 253 -20.59 -12.15 31.44
C SER A 253 -19.56 -12.96 30.65
N GLU A 254 -18.70 -12.24 29.93
CA GLU A 254 -17.44 -12.72 29.36
C GLU A 254 -16.30 -12.19 30.22
N GLY A 255 -15.77 -13.04 31.11
CA GLY A 255 -14.89 -12.58 32.19
C GLY A 255 -15.61 -11.53 33.06
N GLU A 256 -15.01 -10.35 33.18
CA GLU A 256 -15.57 -9.20 33.91
C GLU A 256 -16.58 -8.37 33.10
N LYS A 257 -16.73 -8.61 31.78
CA LYS A 257 -17.60 -7.78 30.92
C LYS A 257 -19.05 -8.32 30.91
N PRO A 258 -20.06 -7.57 31.41
CA PRO A 258 -21.45 -7.99 31.31
C PRO A 258 -21.88 -8.15 29.85
N LEU A 259 -22.54 -9.25 29.53
CA LEU A 259 -23.08 -9.51 28.19
C LEU A 259 -24.60 -9.39 28.13
N GLY A 260 -25.27 -9.72 29.23
CA GLY A 260 -26.72 -9.83 29.26
C GLY A 260 -27.25 -10.47 30.53
N PHE A 261 -28.51 -10.85 30.51
CA PHE A 261 -29.15 -11.62 31.56
C PHE A 261 -30.23 -12.54 30.98
N ILE A 262 -30.45 -13.67 31.66
CA ILE A 262 -31.61 -14.53 31.42
C ILE A 262 -32.65 -14.24 32.51
N GLY A 263 -33.92 -14.10 32.12
CA GLY A 263 -35.03 -13.90 33.05
C GLY A 263 -36.09 -14.98 32.90
N LEU A 264 -36.71 -15.33 34.02
CA LEU A 264 -37.95 -16.10 34.12
C LEU A 264 -38.95 -15.26 34.90
N ASP A 265 -40.21 -15.22 34.46
CA ASP A 265 -41.28 -14.61 35.23
C ASP A 265 -42.58 -15.41 35.25
N HIS A 266 -43.46 -14.99 36.14
CA HIS A 266 -44.76 -15.59 36.39
C HIS A 266 -45.79 -14.46 36.51
N VAL A 267 -46.81 -14.49 35.65
CA VAL A 267 -47.89 -13.52 35.54
C VAL A 267 -49.22 -14.08 36.09
N HIS A 268 -49.42 -15.40 36.04
CA HIS A 268 -50.63 -16.05 36.54
C HIS A 268 -50.67 -16.13 38.07
N MET A 269 -49.54 -16.44 38.71
CA MET A 269 -49.45 -16.58 40.17
C MET A 269 -48.04 -16.31 40.70
N GLN A 270 -47.93 -15.94 41.98
CA GLN A 270 -46.65 -15.85 42.67
C GLN A 270 -45.96 -17.23 42.77
N LYS A 271 -44.68 -17.29 42.41
CA LYS A 271 -43.81 -18.48 42.58
C LYS A 271 -42.66 -18.14 43.53
N HIS A 272 -42.42 -19.06 44.47
CA HIS A 272 -41.24 -19.02 45.33
C HIS A 272 -40.09 -19.77 44.64
N TRP A 273 -38.97 -19.10 44.41
CA TRP A 273 -37.81 -19.66 43.71
C TRP A 273 -36.83 -20.31 44.69
N THR A 274 -36.45 -21.56 44.43
CA THR A 274 -35.52 -22.30 45.28
C THR A 274 -34.06 -22.07 44.89
N GLU A 275 -33.12 -22.24 45.85
CA GLU A 275 -31.68 -22.12 45.57
C GLU A 275 -31.20 -23.05 44.45
N SER A 276 -31.78 -24.24 44.34
CA SER A 276 -31.47 -25.19 43.27
C SER A 276 -31.91 -24.68 41.91
N GLU A 277 -33.06 -23.98 41.81
CA GLU A 277 -33.51 -23.40 40.55
C GLU A 277 -32.62 -22.22 40.13
N ILE A 278 -32.24 -21.36 41.09
CA ILE A 278 -31.29 -20.26 40.89
C ILE A 278 -29.92 -20.79 40.40
N LEU A 279 -29.40 -21.87 40.98
CA LEU A 279 -28.13 -22.48 40.58
C LEU A 279 -28.20 -23.10 39.18
N ASN A 280 -29.29 -23.80 38.87
CA ASN A 280 -29.54 -24.38 37.55
C ASN A 280 -29.60 -23.30 36.47
N LEU A 281 -30.34 -22.21 36.71
CA LEU A 281 -30.44 -21.09 35.78
C LEU A 281 -29.09 -20.35 35.60
N LYS A 282 -28.26 -20.26 36.65
CA LYS A 282 -26.86 -19.77 36.56
C LYS A 282 -25.96 -20.62 35.66
N LEU A 283 -26.17 -21.94 35.61
CA LEU A 283 -25.42 -22.81 34.69
C LEU A 283 -25.85 -22.58 33.23
N LEU A 284 -27.15 -22.44 33.00
CA LEU A 284 -27.69 -22.13 31.67
C LEU A 284 -27.23 -20.74 31.17
N ALA A 285 -27.27 -19.73 32.03
CA ALA A 285 -26.82 -18.36 31.74
C ALA A 285 -25.36 -18.33 31.23
N ARG A 286 -24.46 -19.14 31.82
CA ARG A 286 -23.08 -19.31 31.35
C ARG A 286 -22.99 -20.01 29.98
N THR A 287 -23.88 -20.96 29.71
CA THR A 287 -23.92 -21.66 28.41
C THR A 287 -24.35 -20.69 27.30
N PHE A 288 -25.37 -19.87 27.55
CA PHE A 288 -25.80 -18.82 26.61
C PHE A 288 -24.75 -17.70 26.45
N ALA A 289 -24.02 -17.33 27.50
CA ALA A 289 -22.89 -16.43 27.38
C ALA A 289 -21.85 -16.94 26.36
N ASN A 290 -21.45 -18.20 26.47
CA ASN A 290 -20.48 -18.82 25.55
C ASN A 290 -21.00 -18.80 24.09
N TYR A 291 -22.28 -19.10 23.87
CA TYR A 291 -22.90 -19.00 22.55
C TYR A 291 -22.82 -17.57 21.98
N LEU A 292 -23.19 -16.55 22.76
CA LEU A 292 -23.20 -15.15 22.29
C LEU A 292 -21.78 -14.62 22.01
N VAL A 293 -20.79 -15.06 22.79
CA VAL A 293 -19.36 -14.81 22.52
C VAL A 293 -18.95 -15.49 21.21
N ARG A 294 -19.33 -16.75 20.99
CA ARG A 294 -19.04 -17.48 19.74
C ARG A 294 -19.64 -16.78 18.52
N VAL A 295 -20.90 -16.33 18.60
CA VAL A 295 -21.57 -15.55 17.52
C VAL A 295 -20.80 -14.26 17.21
N ARG A 296 -20.34 -13.54 18.23
CA ARG A 296 -19.56 -12.30 18.07
C ARG A 296 -18.20 -12.58 17.40
N ASN A 297 -17.48 -13.60 17.86
CA ASN A 297 -16.14 -13.91 17.37
C ASN A 297 -16.16 -14.38 15.91
N GLU A 298 -17.13 -15.21 15.51
CA GLU A 298 -17.28 -15.66 14.12
C GLU A 298 -17.53 -14.47 13.17
N ARG A 299 -18.42 -13.53 13.56
CA ARG A 299 -18.66 -12.29 12.79
C ARG A 299 -17.40 -11.44 12.67
N GLN A 300 -16.62 -11.26 13.75
CA GLN A 300 -15.36 -10.52 13.69
C GLN A 300 -14.34 -11.18 12.75
N ILE A 301 -14.26 -12.51 12.71
CA ILE A 301 -13.38 -13.24 11.79
C ILE A 301 -13.82 -13.02 10.33
N ILE A 302 -15.12 -13.10 10.04
CA ILE A 302 -15.69 -12.86 8.71
C ILE A 302 -15.41 -11.41 8.26
N ASP A 303 -15.72 -10.42 9.10
CA ASP A 303 -15.50 -9.00 8.79
C ASP A 303 -14.01 -8.69 8.58
N SER A 304 -13.13 -9.24 9.41
CA SER A 304 -11.67 -9.08 9.28
C SER A 304 -11.15 -9.68 7.95
N ARG A 305 -11.62 -10.88 7.59
CA ARG A 305 -11.28 -11.54 6.32
C ARG A 305 -11.78 -10.75 5.11
N ASN A 306 -12.99 -10.20 5.18
CA ASN A 306 -13.57 -9.37 4.13
C ASN A 306 -12.78 -8.05 3.96
N LYS A 307 -12.42 -7.38 5.06
CA LYS A 307 -11.56 -6.18 5.04
C LYS A 307 -10.21 -6.45 4.37
N TYR A 308 -9.55 -7.56 4.73
CA TYR A 308 -8.29 -7.96 4.10
C TYR A 308 -8.45 -8.17 2.59
N ARG A 309 -9.45 -8.94 2.14
CA ARG A 309 -9.69 -9.21 0.72
C ARG A 309 -9.91 -7.90 -0.06
N ILE A 310 -10.73 -6.99 0.45
CA ILE A 310 -11.01 -5.69 -0.20
C ILE A 310 -9.73 -4.85 -0.34
N LEU A 311 -8.90 -4.75 0.70
CA LEU A 311 -7.65 -3.98 0.64
C LEU A 311 -6.61 -4.61 -0.29
N PHE A 312 -6.57 -5.94 -0.35
CA PHE A 312 -5.68 -6.72 -1.20
C PHE A 312 -6.05 -6.55 -2.68
N ASP A 313 -7.34 -6.64 -3.02
CA ASP A 313 -7.86 -6.51 -4.39
C ASP A 313 -7.92 -5.06 -4.90
N ALA A 314 -8.05 -4.07 -4.01
CA ALA A 314 -8.03 -2.65 -4.37
C ALA A 314 -6.62 -2.08 -4.64
N ALA A 315 -5.56 -2.89 -4.59
CA ALA A 315 -4.21 -2.45 -4.88
C ALA A 315 -3.98 -2.26 -6.39
N ASN A 316 -3.36 -1.14 -6.77
CA ASN A 316 -3.06 -0.81 -8.17
C ASN A 316 -1.91 -1.63 -8.78
N ASP A 317 -1.05 -2.21 -7.94
CA ASP A 317 0.02 -3.13 -8.34
C ASP A 317 -0.48 -4.57 -8.13
N GLY A 318 0.00 -5.51 -8.95
CA GLY A 318 -0.29 -6.93 -8.75
C GLY A 318 0.38 -7.43 -7.47
N ILE A 319 -0.33 -8.21 -6.65
CA ILE A 319 0.23 -8.78 -5.41
C ILE A 319 -0.01 -10.28 -5.42
N CYS A 320 1.07 -11.05 -5.29
CA CYS A 320 1.06 -12.49 -5.13
C CYS A 320 1.76 -12.89 -3.82
N VAL A 321 1.17 -13.83 -3.08
CA VAL A 321 1.76 -14.43 -1.89
C VAL A 321 2.34 -15.80 -2.26
N PHE A 322 3.57 -16.05 -1.82
CA PHE A 322 4.31 -17.28 -2.05
C PHE A 322 4.72 -17.95 -0.74
N GLN A 323 4.76 -19.28 -0.74
CA GLN A 323 5.34 -20.12 0.31
C GLN A 323 6.27 -21.14 -0.37
N ASN A 324 7.53 -21.25 0.09
CA ASN A 324 8.55 -22.12 -0.51
C ASN A 324 8.73 -21.92 -2.03
N GLY A 325 8.62 -20.68 -2.51
CA GLY A 325 8.68 -20.32 -3.94
C GLY A 325 7.50 -20.78 -4.81
N ILE A 326 6.37 -21.19 -4.21
CA ILE A 326 5.11 -21.57 -4.88
C ILE A 326 4.03 -20.53 -4.56
N CYS A 327 3.29 -20.05 -5.57
CA CYS A 327 2.20 -19.10 -5.37
C CYS A 327 1.02 -19.77 -4.67
N ILE A 328 0.50 -19.14 -3.61
CA ILE A 328 -0.65 -19.63 -2.83
C ILE A 328 -1.88 -18.73 -2.96
N GLU A 329 -1.69 -17.44 -3.22
CA GLU A 329 -2.75 -16.44 -3.28
C GLU A 329 -2.31 -15.26 -4.14
N ALA A 330 -3.25 -14.62 -4.86
CA ALA A 330 -3.01 -13.44 -5.69
C ALA A 330 -4.22 -12.52 -5.68
N ASN A 331 -4.01 -11.21 -5.82
CA ASN A 331 -5.08 -10.23 -5.88
C ASN A 331 -5.66 -10.12 -7.30
N VAL A 332 -6.85 -9.52 -7.44
CA VAL A 332 -7.50 -9.31 -8.75
C VAL A 332 -6.53 -8.65 -9.76
N LYS A 333 -5.77 -7.64 -9.34
CA LYS A 333 -4.83 -6.94 -10.22
C LYS A 333 -3.70 -7.85 -10.77
N ALA A 334 -3.24 -8.83 -10.01
CA ALA A 334 -2.27 -9.83 -10.47
C ALA A 334 -2.88 -10.96 -11.32
N LEU A 335 -4.21 -11.11 -11.34
CA LEU A 335 -4.96 -12.04 -12.21
C LEU A 335 -5.40 -11.37 -13.54
N ASP A 336 -5.58 -10.04 -13.50
CA ASP A 336 -5.75 -9.16 -14.66
C ASP A 336 -4.41 -8.87 -15.38
N GLU A 337 -3.32 -8.74 -14.62
CA GLU A 337 -1.99 -9.15 -15.12
C GLU A 337 -1.91 -10.69 -15.13
N MET A 338 -0.90 -11.33 -15.73
CA MET A 338 -0.88 -12.81 -15.93
C MET A 338 -1.96 -13.43 -16.84
N HIS A 339 -3.15 -12.82 -16.97
CA HIS A 339 -4.32 -13.29 -17.76
C HIS A 339 -4.81 -14.69 -17.33
N CYS A 340 -5.16 -14.88 -16.06
CA CYS A 340 -5.55 -16.20 -15.53
C CYS A 340 -6.51 -16.15 -14.33
N SER A 341 -7.04 -17.31 -13.95
CA SER A 341 -7.78 -17.48 -12.69
C SER A 341 -6.84 -17.78 -11.51
N ILE A 342 -7.34 -17.66 -10.27
CA ILE A 342 -6.53 -18.04 -9.10
C ILE A 342 -6.26 -19.55 -9.07
N GLU A 343 -7.17 -20.36 -9.61
CA GLU A 343 -7.02 -21.81 -9.77
C GLU A 343 -5.90 -22.19 -10.74
N ASP A 344 -5.59 -21.35 -11.73
CA ASP A 344 -4.49 -21.54 -12.67
C ASP A 344 -3.13 -21.13 -12.08
N LEU A 345 -3.13 -20.04 -11.30
CA LEU A 345 -1.92 -19.40 -10.74
C LEU A 345 -1.45 -20.06 -9.44
N ALA A 346 -2.37 -20.52 -8.60
CA ALA A 346 -2.05 -21.24 -7.38
C ALA A 346 -1.29 -22.55 -7.69
N GLY A 347 -0.27 -22.85 -6.90
CA GLY A 347 0.59 -24.00 -7.12
C GLY A 347 1.71 -23.79 -8.17
N LYS A 348 1.75 -22.65 -8.88
CA LYS A 348 2.84 -22.35 -9.81
C LYS A 348 4.11 -21.91 -9.11
N SER A 349 5.24 -22.42 -9.59
CA SER A 349 6.56 -21.97 -9.16
C SER A 349 6.98 -20.68 -9.87
N THR A 350 7.81 -19.88 -9.21
CA THR A 350 8.33 -18.60 -9.78
C THR A 350 9.07 -18.77 -11.11
N VAL A 351 9.59 -19.97 -11.41
CA VAL A 351 10.28 -20.30 -12.67
C VAL A 351 9.28 -20.51 -13.82
N GLU A 352 8.12 -21.09 -13.56
CA GLU A 352 7.07 -21.28 -14.59
C GLU A 352 6.45 -19.95 -15.04
N LEU A 353 6.37 -18.99 -14.12
CA LEU A 353 5.86 -17.64 -14.39
C LEU A 353 6.89 -16.74 -15.09
N SER A 354 8.13 -17.20 -15.25
CA SER A 354 9.23 -16.42 -15.83
C SER A 354 9.38 -16.67 -17.33
N ALA A 355 9.53 -15.59 -18.10
CA ALA A 355 9.87 -15.65 -19.52
C ALA A 355 11.27 -16.26 -19.76
N THR A 356 11.47 -16.93 -20.90
CA THR A 356 12.73 -17.65 -21.18
C THR A 356 13.98 -16.77 -21.32
N VAL A 357 13.81 -15.45 -21.55
CA VAL A 357 14.90 -14.46 -21.64
C VAL A 357 14.58 -13.32 -20.69
N GLN A 358 15.47 -13.05 -19.75
CA GLN A 358 15.29 -12.01 -18.73
C GLN A 358 16.02 -10.71 -19.10
N PRO A 359 15.56 -9.53 -18.62
CA PRO A 359 16.16 -8.23 -18.97
C PRO A 359 17.64 -8.10 -18.58
N ASP A 360 18.05 -8.79 -17.52
CA ASP A 360 19.43 -8.85 -17.01
C ASP A 360 20.26 -9.98 -17.63
N GLY A 361 19.71 -10.71 -18.61
CA GLY A 361 20.33 -11.86 -19.26
C GLY A 361 20.38 -13.13 -18.41
N LYS A 362 19.82 -13.16 -17.19
CA LYS A 362 19.81 -14.36 -16.35
C LYS A 362 18.81 -15.40 -16.84
N SER A 363 19.02 -16.64 -16.42
CA SER A 363 18.05 -17.73 -16.62
C SER A 363 16.87 -17.61 -15.65
N PRO A 364 15.64 -17.98 -16.04
CA PRO A 364 14.46 -18.08 -15.18
C PRO A 364 14.71 -18.69 -13.80
N ILE A 365 15.63 -19.65 -13.69
CA ILE A 365 15.93 -20.35 -12.43
C ILE A 365 16.46 -19.42 -11.31
N TYR A 366 16.97 -18.24 -11.66
CA TYR A 366 17.40 -17.23 -10.68
C TYR A 366 16.25 -16.62 -9.88
N SER A 367 15.00 -16.74 -10.32
CA SER A 367 13.84 -16.35 -9.51
C SER A 367 13.86 -17.03 -8.14
N LYS A 368 14.27 -18.31 -8.08
CA LYS A 368 14.40 -19.07 -6.82
C LYS A 368 15.47 -18.50 -5.89
N VAL A 369 16.52 -17.88 -6.43
CA VAL A 369 17.58 -17.26 -5.62
C VAL A 369 17.03 -16.01 -4.93
N TYR A 370 16.37 -15.12 -5.68
CA TYR A 370 15.75 -13.93 -5.09
C TYR A 370 14.69 -14.28 -4.03
N PHE A 371 13.81 -15.26 -4.31
CA PHE A 371 12.85 -15.72 -3.31
C PHE A 371 13.51 -16.35 -2.08
N SER A 372 14.60 -17.12 -2.24
CA SER A 372 15.35 -17.67 -1.10
C SER A 372 16.01 -16.60 -0.23
N GLU A 373 16.56 -15.53 -0.82
CA GLU A 373 17.10 -14.40 -0.03
C GLU A 373 15.98 -13.61 0.66
N ALA A 374 14.83 -13.43 0.01
CA ALA A 374 13.65 -12.86 0.65
C ALA A 374 13.18 -13.71 1.84
N GLU A 375 13.07 -15.04 1.72
CA GLU A 375 12.72 -15.97 2.81
C GLU A 375 13.69 -15.89 4.00
N LYS A 376 15.00 -15.70 3.75
CA LYS A 376 16.00 -15.43 4.80
C LYS A 376 15.80 -14.08 5.51
N GLY A 377 15.11 -13.14 4.86
CA GLY A 377 14.71 -11.86 5.41
C GLY A 377 15.37 -10.64 4.75
N PHE A 378 16.04 -10.82 3.61
CA PHE A 378 16.65 -9.76 2.83
C PHE A 378 15.69 -9.34 1.70
N PRO A 379 15.01 -8.18 1.79
CA PRO A 379 14.10 -7.74 0.74
C PRO A 379 14.81 -7.66 -0.62
N GLN A 380 14.13 -8.09 -1.68
CA GLN A 380 14.67 -8.03 -3.03
C GLN A 380 13.87 -7.02 -3.87
N SER A 381 14.56 -6.32 -4.76
CA SER A 381 13.92 -5.53 -5.83
C SER A 381 14.69 -5.72 -7.14
N PHE A 382 14.00 -6.07 -8.22
CA PHE A 382 14.61 -6.35 -9.52
C PHE A 382 13.62 -6.24 -10.69
N ASP A 383 14.14 -5.86 -11.85
CA ASP A 383 13.44 -5.97 -13.13
C ASP A 383 13.38 -7.44 -13.57
N TRP A 384 12.20 -7.90 -13.98
CA TRP A 384 11.99 -9.27 -14.46
C TRP A 384 11.03 -9.29 -15.65
N ARG A 385 11.13 -10.31 -16.51
CA ARG A 385 10.18 -10.56 -17.59
C ARG A 385 9.32 -11.76 -17.25
N ILE A 386 8.02 -11.52 -17.21
CA ILE A 386 7.00 -12.48 -16.79
C ILE A 386 6.29 -13.02 -18.02
N ARG A 387 5.90 -14.30 -17.97
CA ARG A 387 5.06 -14.95 -18.97
C ARG A 387 3.62 -15.08 -18.47
N ARG A 388 2.68 -14.56 -19.25
CA ARG A 388 1.23 -14.69 -19.04
C ARG A 388 0.74 -16.07 -19.48
N PHE A 389 -0.45 -16.48 -19.02
CA PHE A 389 -1.03 -17.80 -19.31
C PHE A 389 -1.50 -17.94 -20.77
N ASP A 390 -1.76 -16.83 -21.47
CA ASP A 390 -2.00 -16.83 -22.92
C ASP A 390 -0.71 -16.97 -23.76
N GLY A 391 0.45 -17.02 -23.11
CA GLY A 391 1.77 -17.13 -23.73
C GLY A 391 2.43 -15.80 -24.10
N SER A 392 1.77 -14.66 -23.90
CA SER A 392 2.39 -13.34 -24.03
C SER A 392 3.36 -13.05 -22.87
N GLU A 393 4.25 -12.08 -23.05
CA GLU A 393 5.27 -11.72 -22.06
C GLU A 393 5.26 -10.21 -21.79
N PHE A 394 5.59 -9.81 -20.55
CA PHE A 394 5.64 -8.40 -20.14
C PHE A 394 6.80 -8.13 -19.19
N ASP A 395 7.30 -6.89 -19.18
CA ASP A 395 8.36 -6.46 -18.27
C ASP A 395 7.75 -5.90 -16.99
N ALA A 396 8.16 -6.44 -15.85
CA ALA A 396 7.68 -6.06 -14.53
C ALA A 396 8.82 -5.65 -13.60
N GLU A 397 8.56 -4.67 -12.74
CA GLU A 397 9.37 -4.39 -11.54
C GLU A 397 8.83 -5.28 -10.40
N ILE A 398 9.71 -6.06 -9.78
CA ILE A 398 9.36 -7.04 -8.74
C ILE A 398 9.94 -6.59 -7.40
N SER A 399 9.09 -6.49 -6.37
CA SER A 399 9.54 -6.30 -4.98
C SER A 399 9.12 -7.48 -4.10
N LEU A 400 10.07 -8.11 -3.42
CA LEU A 400 9.85 -9.27 -2.55
C LEU A 400 10.08 -8.91 -1.08
N ASN A 401 9.06 -9.11 -0.25
CA ASN A 401 9.12 -8.87 1.19
C ASN A 401 8.63 -10.08 1.98
N ARG A 402 9.36 -10.45 3.04
CA ARG A 402 8.98 -11.56 3.92
C ARG A 402 7.98 -11.12 4.97
N PHE A 403 7.00 -11.97 5.26
CA PHE A 403 6.32 -12.00 6.55
C PHE A 403 6.36 -13.41 7.14
N LYS A 404 6.10 -13.49 8.45
CA LYS A 404 5.93 -14.76 9.16
C LYS A 404 4.52 -14.82 9.72
N LYS A 405 3.96 -16.02 9.74
CA LYS A 405 2.72 -16.34 10.43
C LYS A 405 2.92 -17.69 11.09
N ASP A 406 2.84 -17.71 12.42
CA ASP A 406 3.22 -18.88 13.22
C ASP A 406 4.66 -19.33 12.89
N ASP A 407 4.90 -20.63 12.68
CA ASP A 407 6.21 -21.15 12.26
C ASP A 407 6.47 -21.02 10.74
N ASP A 408 5.45 -20.70 9.94
CA ASP A 408 5.55 -20.61 8.49
C ASP A 408 6.11 -19.26 8.00
N THR A 409 6.90 -19.34 6.92
CA THR A 409 7.51 -18.18 6.25
C THR A 409 6.90 -17.98 4.87
N PHE A 410 6.46 -16.74 4.61
CA PHE A 410 5.81 -16.34 3.37
C PHE A 410 6.52 -15.14 2.73
N VAL A 411 6.45 -15.04 1.41
CA VAL A 411 6.97 -13.91 0.63
C VAL A 411 5.81 -13.25 -0.10
N ILE A 412 5.60 -11.96 0.14
CA ILE A 412 4.75 -11.11 -0.70
C ILE A 412 5.61 -10.60 -1.85
N ALA A 413 5.20 -10.94 -3.07
CA ALA A 413 5.71 -10.38 -4.30
C ALA A 413 4.75 -9.29 -4.79
N VAL A 414 5.24 -8.06 -4.90
CA VAL A 414 4.55 -6.98 -5.60
C VAL A 414 5.08 -6.92 -7.03
N LEU A 415 4.17 -6.86 -7.98
CA LEU A 415 4.37 -6.92 -9.42
C LEU A 415 3.86 -5.60 -10.01
N ARG A 416 4.71 -4.87 -10.72
CA ARG A 416 4.30 -3.66 -11.45
C ARG A 416 4.69 -3.79 -12.91
N ASP A 417 3.71 -3.85 -13.81
CA ASP A 417 3.95 -3.76 -15.25
C ASP A 417 4.61 -2.40 -15.60
N VAL A 418 5.79 -2.46 -16.22
CA VAL A 418 6.57 -1.29 -16.67
C VAL A 418 6.75 -1.27 -18.20
N SER A 419 6.01 -2.10 -18.92
CA SER A 419 6.19 -2.33 -20.37
C SER A 419 5.99 -1.06 -21.19
N GLU A 420 4.92 -0.29 -20.95
CA GLU A 420 4.64 0.98 -21.65
C GLU A 420 5.74 2.02 -21.43
N ARG A 421 6.24 2.12 -20.19
CA ARG A 421 7.36 3.00 -19.82
C ARG A 421 8.64 2.60 -20.54
N LYS A 422 8.95 1.30 -20.61
CA LYS A 422 10.14 0.78 -21.32
C LYS A 422 10.05 0.96 -22.84
N GLN A 423 8.88 0.72 -23.44
CA GLN A 423 8.64 0.97 -24.87
C GLN A 423 8.83 2.46 -25.22
N THR A 424 8.29 3.36 -24.41
CA THR A 424 8.44 4.82 -24.58
C THR A 424 9.92 5.24 -24.53
N ILE A 425 10.69 4.72 -23.57
CA ILE A 425 12.13 4.99 -23.45
C ILE A 425 12.89 4.46 -24.67
N SER A 426 12.59 3.24 -25.14
CA SER A 426 13.24 2.66 -26.32
C SER A 426 12.99 3.48 -27.59
N LEU A 427 11.74 3.89 -27.83
CA LEU A 427 11.36 4.71 -28.97
C LEU A 427 12.08 6.08 -28.98
N LEU A 428 12.26 6.68 -27.79
CA LEU A 428 13.00 7.94 -27.64
C LEU A 428 14.50 7.76 -27.95
N LEU A 429 15.11 6.65 -27.55
CA LEU A 429 16.52 6.34 -27.82
C LEU A 429 16.78 6.07 -29.32
N ASP A 430 15.90 5.31 -29.99
CA ASP A 430 16.05 5.04 -31.42
C ASP A 430 15.89 6.32 -32.27
N ASN A 431 14.89 7.16 -31.95
CA ASN A 431 14.75 8.47 -32.57
C ASN A 431 15.98 9.36 -32.35
N GLN A 432 16.52 9.37 -31.13
CA GLN A 432 17.73 10.15 -30.78
C GLN A 432 18.98 9.66 -31.53
N LYS A 433 19.06 8.36 -31.82
CA LYS A 433 20.15 7.77 -32.62
C LYS A 433 20.02 8.13 -34.10
N HIS A 434 18.82 8.01 -34.68
CA HIS A 434 18.56 8.38 -36.08
C HIS A 434 18.92 9.85 -36.38
N LEU A 435 18.47 10.80 -35.56
CA LEU A 435 18.85 12.21 -35.75
C LEU A 435 20.37 12.43 -35.66
N LYS A 436 21.08 11.70 -34.78
CA LYS A 436 22.53 11.85 -34.64
C LYS A 436 23.28 11.41 -35.90
N GLU A 437 22.85 10.32 -36.53
CA GLU A 437 23.47 9.79 -37.75
C GLU A 437 23.21 10.69 -38.98
N GLU A 438 22.11 11.45 -39.01
CA GLU A 438 21.85 12.46 -40.05
C GLU A 438 22.63 13.77 -39.85
N ILE A 439 22.82 14.20 -38.59
CA ILE A 439 23.48 15.48 -38.26
C ILE A 439 25.01 15.42 -38.47
N ASP A 440 25.67 14.32 -38.11
CA ASP A 440 27.14 14.21 -38.23
C ASP A 440 27.64 14.22 -39.70
N ALA A 441 26.75 14.11 -40.69
CA ALA A 441 27.09 14.11 -42.12
C ALA A 441 27.19 15.50 -42.79
N ILE A 442 26.70 16.57 -42.15
CA ILE A 442 26.41 17.85 -42.82
C ILE A 442 27.31 19.02 -42.36
N VAL A 443 28.02 18.88 -41.23
CA VAL A 443 28.45 20.04 -40.44
C VAL A 443 29.97 20.20 -40.34
N ASN A 444 30.53 21.08 -41.17
CA ASN A 444 31.67 21.91 -40.80
C ASN A 444 31.30 23.38 -41.07
N PRO A 445 31.30 24.27 -40.05
CA PRO A 445 30.69 25.58 -40.17
C PRO A 445 31.61 26.60 -40.85
N ILE A 446 31.08 27.30 -41.87
CA ILE A 446 31.67 28.53 -42.41
C ILE A 446 31.09 29.69 -41.60
N ASN A 447 31.82 30.15 -40.58
CA ASN A 447 31.31 31.10 -39.59
C ASN A 447 31.67 32.57 -39.85
N ASP A 448 32.52 32.89 -40.84
CA ASP A 448 32.95 34.27 -41.09
C ASP A 448 32.94 34.63 -42.59
N ALA A 449 32.46 35.83 -42.91
CA ALA A 449 32.34 36.32 -44.29
C ALA A 449 33.71 36.67 -44.91
N SER A 450 34.73 36.80 -44.06
CA SER A 450 36.14 37.01 -44.41
C SER A 450 36.81 35.79 -45.08
N GLU A 451 36.23 34.59 -44.94
CA GLU A 451 36.79 33.32 -45.44
C GLU A 451 36.02 32.74 -46.66
N LEU A 452 35.09 33.51 -47.25
CA LEU A 452 34.29 33.04 -48.38
C LEU A 452 35.16 32.83 -49.65
N THR A 453 35.31 31.57 -50.07
CA THR A 453 36.11 31.18 -51.24
C THR A 453 35.27 30.36 -52.22
N LEU A 454 35.74 30.20 -53.47
CA LEU A 454 35.08 29.32 -54.45
C LEU A 454 34.80 27.91 -53.91
N LEU A 455 35.73 27.33 -53.15
CA LEU A 455 35.62 25.97 -52.63
C LEU A 455 34.77 25.87 -51.35
N SER A 456 34.45 26.99 -50.68
CA SER A 456 33.49 27.00 -49.57
C SER A 456 32.03 27.11 -50.04
N VAL A 457 31.80 27.32 -51.35
CA VAL A 457 30.47 27.53 -51.94
C VAL A 457 30.15 26.52 -53.06
N PHE A 458 31.17 25.99 -53.75
CA PHE A 458 31.02 25.03 -54.85
C PHE A 458 31.98 23.85 -54.75
N GLU A 459 31.51 22.68 -55.17
CA GLU A 459 32.39 21.54 -55.38
C GLU A 459 33.31 21.75 -56.59
N LEU A 460 34.60 21.50 -56.42
CA LEU A 460 35.61 21.59 -57.49
C LEU A 460 35.21 20.78 -58.75
N GLY A 461 34.61 19.60 -58.56
CA GLY A 461 34.16 18.74 -59.65
C GLY A 461 33.02 19.35 -60.47
N GLN A 462 32.17 20.20 -59.87
CA GLN A 462 31.11 20.92 -60.59
C GLN A 462 31.71 22.06 -61.42
N LEU A 463 32.60 22.86 -60.82
CA LEU A 463 33.29 23.96 -61.50
C LEU A 463 34.07 23.46 -62.73
N GLN A 464 34.83 22.36 -62.57
CA GLN A 464 35.56 21.71 -63.66
C GLN A 464 34.63 21.27 -64.79
N LYS A 465 33.50 20.61 -64.48
CA LYS A 465 32.52 20.19 -65.50
C LYS A 465 31.92 21.38 -66.28
N MET A 466 31.60 22.48 -65.58
CA MET A 466 31.01 23.67 -66.19
C MET A 466 31.96 24.37 -67.16
N GLN A 467 33.23 24.56 -66.79
CA GLN A 467 34.21 25.17 -67.69
C GLN A 467 34.59 24.27 -68.87
N ASP A 468 34.63 22.94 -68.67
CA ASP A 468 35.04 22.01 -69.74
C ASP A 468 33.92 21.91 -70.78
N ALA A 469 32.66 21.96 -70.36
CA ALA A 469 31.49 22.08 -71.24
C ALA A 469 31.49 23.42 -72.01
N PHE A 470 31.80 24.55 -71.36
CA PHE A 470 31.94 25.84 -72.03
C PHE A 470 33.07 25.84 -73.06
N SER A 471 34.23 25.32 -72.68
CA SER A 471 35.41 25.23 -73.55
C SER A 471 35.13 24.36 -74.78
N PHE A 472 34.49 23.20 -74.58
CA PHE A 472 34.06 22.32 -75.66
C PHE A 472 33.05 22.99 -76.62
N ALA A 473 32.09 23.76 -76.08
CA ALA A 473 31.07 24.42 -76.87
C ALA A 473 31.57 25.66 -77.65
N THR A 474 32.58 26.35 -77.13
CA THR A 474 33.09 27.61 -77.70
C THR A 474 34.40 27.45 -78.48
N GLY A 475 35.13 26.36 -78.28
CA GLY A 475 36.47 26.17 -78.83
C GLY A 475 37.53 27.09 -78.22
N ILE A 476 37.27 27.70 -77.05
CA ILE A 476 38.21 28.60 -76.36
C ILE A 476 38.74 27.92 -75.08
N SER A 477 40.03 28.13 -74.79
CA SER A 477 40.67 27.71 -73.53
C SER A 477 39.95 28.35 -72.35
N SER A 478 39.54 27.56 -71.36
CA SER A 478 38.84 28.03 -70.15
C SER A 478 39.57 27.58 -68.86
N MET A 479 39.53 28.42 -67.83
CA MET A 479 40.02 28.15 -66.48
C MET A 479 39.19 28.95 -65.46
N ILE A 480 39.04 28.46 -64.23
CA ILE A 480 38.50 29.22 -63.09
C ILE A 480 39.62 29.40 -62.06
N THR A 481 39.81 30.62 -61.59
CA THR A 481 40.82 30.99 -60.57
C THR A 481 40.15 31.58 -59.33
N ASP A 482 40.93 31.68 -58.25
CA ASP A 482 40.62 32.58 -57.15
C ASP A 482 40.79 34.07 -57.56
N THR A 483 40.63 34.97 -56.59
CA THR A 483 40.78 36.42 -56.75
C THR A 483 42.21 36.86 -57.05
N GLU A 484 43.20 36.04 -56.69
CA GLU A 484 44.64 36.29 -56.86
C GLU A 484 45.18 35.69 -58.18
N GLY A 485 44.30 35.16 -59.03
CA GLY A 485 44.67 34.58 -60.33
C GLY A 485 45.27 33.18 -60.25
N LYS A 486 45.20 32.51 -59.09
CA LYS A 486 45.67 31.13 -58.92
C LYS A 486 44.62 30.14 -59.44
N PRO A 487 44.99 29.15 -60.27
CA PRO A 487 44.06 28.14 -60.76
C PRO A 487 43.36 27.36 -59.63
N ILE A 488 42.02 27.30 -59.70
CA ILE A 488 41.19 26.41 -58.89
C ILE A 488 40.87 25.15 -59.69
N THR A 489 40.45 25.31 -60.95
CA THR A 489 40.27 24.21 -61.91
C THR A 489 41.52 24.01 -62.76
N ARG A 490 41.62 22.83 -63.41
CA ARG A 490 42.66 22.59 -64.43
C ARG A 490 42.25 23.30 -65.72
N VAL A 491 43.19 23.99 -66.39
CA VAL A 491 42.95 24.58 -67.72
C VAL A 491 42.39 23.51 -68.67
N SER A 492 41.30 23.79 -69.36
CA SER A 492 40.63 22.83 -70.25
C SER A 492 41.53 22.37 -71.41
N PHE A 493 42.23 23.30 -72.06
CA PHE A 493 43.36 23.05 -72.96
C PHE A 493 44.27 24.29 -73.06
N SER A 494 45.52 24.12 -73.51
CA SER A 494 46.48 25.21 -73.65
C SER A 494 47.26 25.09 -74.95
N ASN A 495 47.40 26.18 -75.70
CA ASN A 495 48.26 26.20 -76.89
C ASN A 495 49.73 26.02 -76.50
N ASN A 496 50.56 25.58 -77.45
CA ASN A 496 51.95 25.21 -77.16
C ASN A 496 52.78 26.40 -76.64
N VAL A 497 52.56 27.61 -77.14
CA VAL A 497 53.25 28.83 -76.67
C VAL A 497 52.92 29.13 -75.21
N CYS A 498 51.65 29.13 -74.83
CA CYS A 498 51.22 29.31 -73.44
C CYS A 498 51.69 28.17 -72.54
N THR A 499 51.73 26.93 -73.04
CA THR A 499 52.24 25.76 -72.31
C THR A 499 53.75 25.88 -72.05
N MET A 500 54.55 26.29 -73.04
CA MET A 500 55.97 26.58 -72.88
C MET A 500 56.22 27.73 -71.90
N VAL A 501 55.51 28.85 -72.02
CA VAL A 501 55.63 29.98 -71.07
C VAL A 501 55.30 29.55 -69.64
N ARG A 502 54.19 28.84 -69.42
CA ARG A 502 53.76 28.34 -68.11
C ARG A 502 54.64 27.22 -67.53
N SER A 503 55.52 26.61 -68.34
CA SER A 503 56.53 25.66 -67.85
C SER A 503 57.70 26.34 -67.13
N THR A 504 57.87 27.65 -67.32
CA THR A 504 58.87 28.46 -66.61
C THR A 504 58.24 29.12 -65.37
N LEU A 505 59.00 29.22 -64.27
CA LEU A 505 58.52 29.81 -63.03
C LEU A 505 58.05 31.26 -63.21
N GLU A 506 58.82 32.05 -63.96
CA GLU A 506 58.52 33.47 -64.21
C GLU A 506 57.35 33.64 -65.19
N GLY A 507 57.23 32.79 -66.22
CA GLY A 507 56.07 32.77 -67.10
C GLY A 507 54.78 32.35 -66.38
N GLN A 508 54.85 31.37 -65.46
CA GLN A 508 53.72 31.01 -64.59
C GLN A 508 53.31 32.18 -63.69
N ARG A 509 54.28 32.86 -63.05
CA ARG A 509 54.05 34.04 -62.20
C ARG A 509 53.37 35.17 -62.97
N MET A 510 53.82 35.45 -64.18
CA MET A 510 53.24 36.50 -65.04
C MET A 510 51.87 36.11 -65.60
N CYS A 511 51.62 34.83 -65.90
CA CYS A 511 50.28 34.34 -66.23
C CYS A 511 49.28 34.50 -65.07
N MET A 512 49.70 34.24 -63.82
CA MET A 512 48.87 34.46 -62.64
C MET A 512 48.60 35.95 -62.42
N GLU A 513 49.63 36.81 -62.50
CA GLU A 513 49.47 38.26 -62.38
C GLU A 513 48.55 38.83 -63.46
N SER A 514 48.69 38.38 -64.72
CA SER A 514 47.78 38.75 -65.81
C SER A 514 46.33 38.34 -65.53
N SER A 515 46.13 37.14 -64.97
CA SER A 515 44.79 36.64 -64.60
C SER A 515 44.19 37.45 -63.45
N LYS A 516 45.01 37.83 -62.46
CA LYS A 516 44.65 38.67 -61.32
C LYS A 516 44.28 40.09 -61.75
N VAL A 517 45.08 40.73 -62.60
CA VAL A 517 44.81 42.09 -63.11
C VAL A 517 43.49 42.11 -63.88
N LEU A 518 43.32 41.17 -64.81
CA LEU A 518 42.12 41.07 -65.64
C LEU A 518 40.85 40.76 -64.84
N GLY A 519 40.95 39.84 -63.86
CA GLY A 519 39.86 39.54 -62.94
C GLY A 519 39.47 40.71 -62.03
N ASN A 520 40.44 41.48 -61.54
CA ASN A 520 40.17 42.69 -60.74
C ASN A 520 39.55 43.82 -61.59
N GLU A 521 39.92 43.95 -62.86
CA GLU A 521 39.27 44.89 -63.77
C GLU A 521 37.82 44.48 -64.07
N ALA A 522 37.59 43.19 -64.35
CA ALA A 522 36.27 42.63 -64.58
C ALA A 522 35.35 42.79 -63.35
N LYS A 523 35.87 42.55 -62.14
CA LYS A 523 35.22 42.86 -60.86
C LYS A 523 34.84 44.34 -60.76
N ARG A 524 35.76 45.27 -61.07
CA ARG A 524 35.53 46.72 -60.98
C ARG A 524 34.35 47.19 -61.84
N ILE A 525 34.13 46.57 -63.00
CA ILE A 525 33.04 46.93 -63.92
C ILE A 525 31.82 46.00 -63.87
N LEU A 526 31.88 44.93 -63.05
CA LEU A 526 30.84 43.89 -62.89
C LEU A 526 30.41 43.24 -64.21
N LYS A 527 31.34 43.08 -65.15
CA LYS A 527 31.14 42.50 -66.50
C LYS A 527 32.41 41.81 -66.99
N PRO A 528 32.34 40.92 -67.99
CA PRO A 528 33.53 40.40 -68.62
C PRO A 528 34.40 41.51 -69.21
N VAL A 529 35.72 41.37 -69.08
CA VAL A 529 36.73 42.24 -69.69
C VAL A 529 37.67 41.38 -70.49
N SER A 530 38.02 41.81 -71.70
CA SER A 530 39.07 41.22 -72.53
C SER A 530 40.24 42.16 -72.71
N SER A 531 41.47 41.65 -72.62
CA SER A 531 42.71 42.42 -72.78
C SER A 531 43.84 41.50 -73.26
N PRO A 532 44.86 42.03 -73.97
CA PRO A 532 46.11 41.31 -74.20
C PRO A 532 46.77 40.90 -72.87
N CYS A 533 47.16 39.64 -72.74
CA CYS A 533 47.77 39.12 -71.53
C CYS A 533 49.20 39.63 -71.35
N LEU A 534 49.61 39.88 -70.10
CA LEU A 534 50.92 40.45 -69.73
C LEU A 534 52.12 39.55 -70.09
N SER A 535 51.87 38.30 -70.50
CA SER A 535 52.89 37.37 -70.99
C SER A 535 52.99 37.38 -72.51
N CYS A 536 52.01 36.79 -73.21
CA CYS A 536 52.15 36.50 -74.65
C CYS A 536 51.51 37.56 -75.56
N GLY A 537 50.84 38.58 -75.01
CA GLY A 537 50.03 39.53 -75.78
C GLY A 537 48.78 38.90 -76.43
N PHE A 538 48.43 37.66 -76.10
CA PHE A 538 47.21 37.00 -76.57
C PHE A 538 45.99 37.59 -75.85
N ILE A 539 44.86 37.68 -76.54
CA ILE A 539 43.60 38.13 -75.94
C ILE A 539 43.10 37.04 -74.99
N ASP A 540 43.12 37.40 -73.71
CA ASP A 540 42.43 36.71 -72.64
C ASP A 540 41.23 37.56 -72.20
N ALA A 541 40.24 36.92 -71.56
CA ALA A 541 39.11 37.57 -70.94
C ALA A 541 38.79 36.95 -69.59
N ALA A 542 38.30 37.75 -68.64
CA ALA A 542 37.83 37.29 -67.34
C ALA A 542 36.43 37.82 -67.07
N SER A 543 35.59 37.00 -66.44
CA SER A 543 34.31 37.42 -65.85
C SER A 543 34.31 37.12 -64.33
N PRO A 544 33.90 38.06 -63.47
CA PRO A 544 34.00 37.89 -62.03
C PRO A 544 32.89 36.98 -61.48
N ILE A 545 33.21 36.14 -60.51
CA ILE A 545 32.24 35.33 -59.76
C ILE A 545 32.01 36.02 -58.41
N ILE A 546 30.78 36.44 -58.15
CA ILE A 546 30.43 37.28 -56.99
C ILE A 546 29.26 36.65 -56.25
N VAL A 547 29.46 36.28 -54.98
CA VAL A 547 28.44 35.66 -54.12
C VAL A 547 28.22 36.57 -52.91
N ASP A 548 26.96 36.94 -52.65
CA ASP A 548 26.58 37.85 -51.55
C ASP A 548 27.43 39.15 -51.50
N GLY A 549 27.65 39.76 -52.66
CA GLY A 549 28.50 40.96 -52.81
C GLY A 549 30.01 40.72 -52.74
N HIS A 550 30.47 39.54 -52.35
CA HIS A 550 31.88 39.18 -52.24
C HIS A 550 32.39 38.56 -53.55
N HIS A 551 33.49 39.10 -54.07
CA HIS A 551 34.20 38.52 -55.22
C HIS A 551 35.04 37.35 -54.73
N ILE A 552 34.69 36.14 -55.17
CA ILE A 552 35.28 34.88 -54.67
C ILE A 552 36.20 34.20 -55.69
N GLY A 553 36.21 34.67 -56.94
CA GLY A 553 37.07 34.16 -58.00
C GLY A 553 36.70 34.69 -59.38
N ASN A 554 37.36 34.16 -60.41
CA ASN A 554 37.22 34.61 -61.80
C ASN A 554 37.07 33.42 -62.73
N TRP A 555 36.17 33.51 -63.70
CA TRP A 555 36.13 32.59 -64.84
C TRP A 555 36.89 33.24 -66.00
N LEU A 556 38.05 32.68 -66.31
CA LEU A 556 38.94 33.13 -67.38
C LEU A 556 38.78 32.28 -68.63
N ILE A 557 38.79 32.93 -69.78
CA ILE A 557 38.81 32.32 -71.10
C ILE A 557 39.88 33.02 -71.95
N GLY A 558 40.41 32.41 -73.00
CA GLY A 558 41.34 33.13 -73.87
C GLY A 558 42.29 32.28 -74.69
N GLN A 559 43.54 32.73 -74.75
CA GLN A 559 44.59 32.27 -75.65
C GLN A 559 44.26 32.54 -77.14
N VAL A 560 43.50 33.61 -77.40
CA VAL A 560 43.11 34.02 -78.76
C VAL A 560 44.14 34.99 -79.34
N ARG A 561 44.55 34.78 -80.58
CA ARG A 561 45.53 35.66 -81.26
C ARG A 561 44.85 36.94 -81.77
N PRO A 562 45.31 38.14 -81.37
CA PRO A 562 44.84 39.40 -81.96
C PRO A 562 45.38 39.61 -83.39
N ASP A 563 44.71 40.46 -84.15
CA ASP A 563 45.08 40.82 -85.52
C ASP A 563 46.39 41.65 -85.59
N ASP A 564 46.63 42.46 -84.57
CA ASP A 564 47.73 43.42 -84.41
C ASP A 564 48.82 42.95 -83.42
N LEU A 565 48.91 41.63 -83.19
CA LEU A 565 49.88 41.05 -82.25
C LEU A 565 51.34 41.45 -82.57
N ASP A 566 51.99 42.13 -81.62
CA ASP A 566 53.42 42.44 -81.67
C ASP A 566 54.26 41.16 -81.43
N VAL A 567 54.70 40.57 -82.55
CA VAL A 567 55.52 39.36 -82.56
C VAL A 567 56.93 39.63 -82.03
N ASP A 568 57.49 40.84 -82.22
CA ASP A 568 58.81 41.18 -81.71
C ASP A 568 58.77 41.31 -80.17
N HIS A 569 57.70 41.87 -79.61
CA HIS A 569 57.46 41.88 -78.17
C HIS A 569 57.32 40.46 -77.60
N LEU A 570 56.51 39.60 -78.22
CA LEU A 570 56.35 38.20 -77.83
C LEU A 570 57.70 37.46 -77.81
N LEU A 571 58.50 37.57 -78.88
CA LEU A 571 59.80 36.90 -78.97
C LEU A 571 60.80 37.44 -77.95
N ASN A 572 60.83 38.75 -77.73
CA ASN A 572 61.68 39.35 -76.69
C ASN A 572 61.31 38.85 -75.29
N TYR A 573 60.00 38.72 -74.99
CA TYR A 573 59.54 38.14 -73.74
C TYR A 573 59.92 36.66 -73.61
N THR A 574 59.66 35.82 -74.62
CA THR A 574 59.99 34.38 -74.56
C THR A 574 61.49 34.12 -74.46
N ARG A 575 62.34 34.93 -75.10
CA ARG A 575 63.80 34.89 -74.92
C ARG A 575 64.22 35.19 -73.49
N SER A 576 63.56 36.15 -72.81
CA SER A 576 63.87 36.48 -71.41
C SER A 576 63.54 35.33 -70.44
N LEU A 577 62.61 34.45 -70.83
CA LEU A 577 62.28 33.20 -70.14
C LEU A 577 63.21 32.01 -70.54
N GLY A 578 64.14 32.20 -71.47
CA GLY A 578 65.06 31.17 -71.96
C GLY A 578 64.46 30.23 -73.02
N LEU A 579 63.33 30.59 -73.64
CA LEU A 579 62.68 29.80 -74.69
C LEU A 579 63.27 30.10 -76.08
N ASN A 580 63.21 29.12 -76.99
CA ASN A 580 63.79 29.19 -78.34
C ASN A 580 62.78 29.73 -79.36
N ASP A 581 63.11 30.85 -80.00
CA ASP A 581 62.31 31.51 -81.05
C ASP A 581 61.75 30.55 -82.11
N LYS A 582 62.53 29.54 -82.54
CA LYS A 582 62.09 28.61 -83.60
C LYS A 582 60.87 27.80 -83.20
N ASP A 583 60.79 27.43 -81.92
CA ASP A 583 59.70 26.61 -81.40
C ASP A 583 58.45 27.50 -81.22
N ILE A 584 58.63 28.71 -80.68
CA ILE A 584 57.57 29.74 -80.57
C ILE A 584 56.97 30.11 -81.94
N ILE A 585 57.81 30.32 -82.97
CA ILE A 585 57.37 30.69 -84.33
C ILE A 585 56.72 29.49 -85.05
N GLY A 586 57.14 28.26 -84.75
CA GLY A 586 56.53 27.04 -85.30
C GLY A 586 55.06 26.92 -84.90
N ASP A 587 54.79 27.03 -83.59
CA ASP A 587 53.46 26.91 -83.00
C ASP A 587 52.55 28.12 -83.24
N PHE A 588 53.10 29.24 -83.70
CA PHE A 588 52.37 30.49 -83.96
C PHE A 588 51.24 30.39 -85.00
N LYS A 589 51.29 29.36 -85.86
CA LYS A 589 50.27 29.08 -86.89
C LYS A 589 49.03 28.41 -86.34
N ASP A 590 49.15 27.72 -85.21
CA ASP A 590 48.07 26.93 -84.60
C ASP A 590 47.32 27.71 -83.51
N LEU A 591 47.65 29.00 -83.34
CA LEU A 591 46.96 29.91 -82.43
C LEU A 591 45.54 30.21 -82.94
N ILE A 592 44.57 30.06 -82.04
CA ILE A 592 43.14 30.30 -82.30
C ILE A 592 42.93 31.76 -82.71
N LYS A 593 42.39 31.99 -83.91
CA LYS A 593 41.98 33.31 -84.40
C LYS A 593 40.46 33.36 -84.52
N ILE A 594 39.84 34.36 -83.89
CA ILE A 594 38.39 34.53 -83.82
C ILE A 594 38.05 35.97 -84.26
N ALA A 595 36.99 36.13 -85.06
CA ALA A 595 36.50 37.45 -85.42
C ALA A 595 35.94 38.18 -84.18
N PRO A 596 36.23 39.49 -83.97
CA PRO A 596 35.79 40.21 -82.77
C PRO A 596 34.30 40.05 -82.43
N GLU A 597 33.43 40.12 -83.44
CA GLU A 597 31.98 39.91 -83.30
C GLU A 597 31.57 38.53 -82.74
N HIS A 598 32.39 37.50 -82.97
CA HIS A 598 32.15 36.16 -82.45
C HIS A 598 32.72 36.01 -81.04
N PHE A 599 33.87 36.63 -80.76
CA PHE A 599 34.43 36.68 -79.40
C PHE A 599 33.49 37.41 -78.44
N GLU A 600 32.91 38.54 -78.85
CA GLU A 600 31.86 39.26 -78.11
C GLU A 600 30.65 38.38 -77.76
N LYS A 601 30.19 37.50 -78.67
CA LYS A 601 29.11 36.55 -78.38
C LYS A 601 29.51 35.54 -77.31
N ILE A 602 30.77 35.12 -77.31
CA ILE A 602 31.32 34.21 -76.29
C ILE A 602 31.47 34.92 -74.93
N LEU A 603 31.87 36.19 -74.91
CA LEU A 603 31.89 37.02 -73.69
C LEU A 603 30.47 37.18 -73.10
N ASN A 604 29.46 37.38 -73.94
CA ASN A 604 28.07 37.45 -73.49
C ASN A 604 27.58 36.11 -72.91
N LEU A 605 27.94 34.97 -73.51
CA LEU A 605 27.64 33.66 -72.94
C LEU A 605 28.36 33.42 -71.60
N LEU A 606 29.64 33.79 -71.51
CA LEU A 606 30.43 33.71 -70.28
C LEU A 606 29.77 34.54 -69.17
N ASN A 607 29.33 35.77 -69.48
CA ASN A 607 28.64 36.65 -68.53
C ASN A 607 27.41 35.97 -67.90
N VAL A 608 26.52 35.44 -68.75
CA VAL A 608 25.30 34.73 -68.31
C VAL A 608 25.64 33.55 -67.40
N LEU A 609 26.64 32.74 -67.78
CA LEU A 609 27.06 31.60 -66.96
C LEU A 609 27.69 32.02 -65.62
N THR A 610 28.48 33.10 -65.58
CA THR A 610 29.00 33.63 -64.30
C THR A 610 27.91 34.24 -63.42
N ILE A 611 26.86 34.82 -63.99
CA ILE A 611 25.70 35.34 -63.25
C ILE A 611 24.89 34.18 -62.64
N GLU A 612 24.61 33.14 -63.42
CA GLU A 612 23.91 31.94 -62.92
C GLU A 612 24.74 31.18 -61.87
N LEU A 613 26.05 31.08 -62.07
CA LEU A 613 26.96 30.50 -61.08
C LEU A 613 26.94 31.33 -59.78
N SER A 614 27.04 32.65 -59.88
CA SER A 614 26.90 33.58 -58.74
C SER A 614 25.57 33.41 -58.00
N ALA A 615 24.46 33.29 -58.73
CA ALA A 615 23.13 33.07 -58.16
C ALA A 615 22.99 31.69 -57.49
N MET A 616 23.62 30.64 -58.02
CA MET A 616 23.71 29.33 -57.38
C MET A 616 24.52 29.41 -56.09
N GLY A 617 25.67 30.09 -56.09
CA GLY A 617 26.50 30.23 -54.90
C GLY A 617 25.79 30.97 -53.76
N TYR A 618 25.01 32.00 -54.09
CA TYR A 618 24.17 32.70 -53.12
C TYR A 618 23.13 31.79 -52.46
N LYS A 619 22.51 30.89 -53.24
CA LYS A 619 21.57 29.88 -52.71
C LYS A 619 22.27 28.89 -51.78
N ASN A 620 23.44 28.38 -52.18
CA ASN A 620 24.25 27.45 -51.38
C ASN A 620 24.63 28.06 -50.03
N LEU A 621 25.14 29.30 -50.03
CA LEU A 621 25.50 30.03 -48.81
C LEU A 621 24.30 30.24 -47.87
N LYS A 622 23.15 30.66 -48.42
CA LYS A 622 21.93 30.86 -47.64
C LYS A 622 21.40 29.56 -47.04
N LEU A 623 21.48 28.45 -47.77
CA LEU A 623 21.09 27.13 -47.28
C LEU A 623 22.02 26.66 -46.15
N ALA A 624 23.34 26.76 -46.33
CA ALA A 624 24.33 26.41 -45.32
C ALA A 624 24.12 27.19 -44.01
N LYS A 625 23.85 28.49 -44.10
CA LYS A 625 23.53 29.33 -42.93
C LYS A 625 22.25 28.87 -42.23
N SER A 626 21.16 28.65 -42.97
CA SER A 626 19.89 28.18 -42.41
C SER A 626 20.00 26.81 -41.73
N VAL A 627 20.82 25.92 -42.27
CA VAL A 627 21.12 24.60 -41.68
C VAL A 627 21.92 24.76 -40.38
N SER A 628 22.97 25.60 -40.38
CA SER A 628 23.78 25.87 -39.18
C SER A 628 22.95 26.50 -38.04
N GLU A 629 22.04 27.42 -38.36
CA GLU A 629 21.10 28.01 -37.39
C GLU A 629 20.18 26.94 -36.79
N HIS A 630 19.61 26.06 -37.63
CA HIS A 630 18.75 24.95 -37.17
C HIS A 630 19.48 24.00 -36.22
N ILE A 631 20.73 23.61 -36.54
CA ILE A 631 21.55 22.73 -35.70
C ILE A 631 21.87 23.37 -34.34
N SER A 632 22.12 24.68 -34.29
CA SER A 632 22.33 25.40 -33.03
C SER A 632 21.06 25.40 -32.17
N MET A 633 19.92 25.72 -32.77
CA MET A 633 18.61 25.69 -32.09
C MET A 633 18.25 24.29 -31.60
N GLU A 634 18.54 23.25 -32.38
CA GLU A 634 18.29 21.86 -31.99
C GLU A 634 19.18 21.43 -30.82
N ARG A 635 20.46 21.84 -30.80
CA ARG A 635 21.37 21.58 -29.67
C ARG A 635 20.89 22.27 -28.39
N GLU A 636 20.48 23.54 -28.48
CA GLU A 636 19.91 24.28 -27.35
C GLU A 636 18.61 23.63 -26.87
N LEU A 637 17.70 23.26 -27.78
CA LEU A 637 16.46 22.57 -27.48
C LEU A 637 16.71 21.21 -26.81
N ARG A 638 17.71 20.46 -27.27
CA ARG A 638 18.12 19.17 -26.69
C ARG A 638 18.67 19.34 -25.28
N GLN A 639 19.49 20.35 -25.02
CA GLN A 639 19.99 20.66 -23.69
C GLN A 639 18.88 21.12 -22.75
N ALA A 640 17.99 22.01 -23.22
CA ALA A 640 16.83 22.45 -22.46
C ALA A 640 15.87 21.30 -22.13
N LYS A 641 15.64 20.39 -23.10
CA LYS A 641 14.85 19.17 -22.92
C LYS A 641 15.49 18.24 -21.88
N GLN A 642 16.80 17.97 -21.97
CA GLN A 642 17.49 17.11 -20.99
C GLN A 642 17.42 17.70 -19.57
N ASN A 643 17.58 19.02 -19.43
CA ASN A 643 17.44 19.70 -18.14
C ASN A 643 16.00 19.60 -17.60
N ALA A 644 14.99 19.72 -18.46
CA ALA A 644 13.58 19.56 -18.09
C ALA A 644 13.23 18.11 -17.71
N GLU A 645 13.70 17.12 -18.49
CA GLU A 645 13.50 15.70 -18.21
C GLU A 645 14.15 15.26 -16.90
N GLU A 646 15.36 15.72 -16.58
CA GLU A 646 15.96 15.42 -15.26
C GLU A 646 15.24 16.17 -14.13
N SER A 647 14.77 17.40 -14.35
CA SER A 647 13.95 18.13 -13.37
C SER A 647 12.63 17.40 -13.06
N ASP A 648 11.90 16.94 -14.09
CA ASP A 648 10.67 16.17 -13.92
C ASP A 648 10.94 14.76 -13.34
N ARG A 649 12.09 14.14 -13.65
CA ARG A 649 12.51 12.87 -13.03
C ARG A 649 12.76 13.04 -11.54
N LEU A 650 13.51 14.06 -11.14
CA LEU A 650 13.77 14.41 -9.74
C LEU A 650 12.46 14.77 -9.02
N LYS A 651 11.57 15.52 -9.67
CA LYS A 651 10.24 15.88 -9.13
C LYS A 651 9.29 14.69 -9.00
N SER A 652 9.37 13.71 -9.90
CA SER A 652 8.59 12.47 -9.82
C SER A 652 9.12 11.56 -8.70
N ALA A 653 10.44 11.41 -8.58
CA ALA A 653 11.08 10.70 -7.48
C ALA A 653 10.78 11.37 -6.11
N PHE A 654 10.79 12.70 -6.07
CA PHE A 654 10.36 13.51 -4.93
C PHE A 654 8.93 13.18 -4.48
N LEU A 655 7.95 13.22 -5.40
CA LEU A 655 6.54 12.90 -5.08
C LEU A 655 6.36 11.44 -4.64
N ALA A 656 7.09 10.49 -5.23
CA ALA A 656 7.06 9.08 -4.85
C ALA A 656 7.61 8.85 -3.44
N ASN A 657 8.79 9.40 -3.13
CA ASN A 657 9.42 9.30 -1.81
C ASN A 657 8.57 10.00 -0.73
N LEU A 658 8.05 11.20 -1.01
CA LEU A 658 7.12 11.89 -0.12
C LEU A 658 5.86 11.07 0.16
N SER A 659 5.29 10.44 -0.87
CA SER A 659 4.10 9.58 -0.71
C SER A 659 4.39 8.40 0.23
N HIS A 660 5.60 7.83 0.19
CA HIS A 660 6.03 6.76 1.10
C HIS A 660 6.25 7.26 2.54
N GLU A 661 6.98 8.36 2.69
CA GLU A 661 7.26 8.98 3.99
C GLU A 661 6.01 9.51 4.69
N ILE A 662 5.00 10.00 3.95
CA ILE A 662 3.69 10.40 4.50
C ILE A 662 2.84 9.17 4.86
N ARG A 663 2.80 8.15 3.98
CA ARG A 663 1.95 6.96 4.17
C ARG A 663 2.36 6.15 5.40
N THR A 664 3.64 6.07 5.71
CA THR A 664 4.15 5.30 6.85
C THR A 664 3.59 5.75 8.21
N PRO A 665 3.76 7.01 8.67
CA PRO A 665 3.14 7.50 9.89
C PRO A 665 1.62 7.61 9.78
N MET A 666 1.05 7.94 8.61
CA MET A 666 -0.40 7.96 8.43
C MET A 666 -1.04 6.59 8.68
N ASN A 667 -0.45 5.52 8.15
CA ASN A 667 -0.88 4.15 8.41
C ASN A 667 -0.69 3.75 9.88
N GLY A 668 0.36 4.25 10.55
CA GLY A 668 0.53 4.12 12.00
C GLY A 668 -0.62 4.77 12.78
N ILE A 669 -0.95 6.03 12.47
CA ILE A 669 -2.06 6.76 13.10
C ILE A 669 -3.38 6.00 12.91
N VAL A 670 -3.72 5.62 11.67
CA VAL A 670 -4.98 4.92 11.36
C VAL A 670 -4.99 3.55 12.04
N GLY A 671 -3.96 2.72 11.83
CA GLY A 671 -3.91 1.35 12.36
C GLY A 671 -3.97 1.30 13.89
N PHE A 672 -3.20 2.13 14.60
CA PHE A 672 -3.29 2.17 16.06
C PHE A 672 -4.59 2.81 16.55
N SER A 673 -5.18 3.76 15.82
CA SER A 673 -6.50 4.33 16.17
C SER A 673 -7.65 3.34 15.97
N GLU A 674 -7.54 2.43 15.00
CA GLU A 674 -8.48 1.32 14.81
C GLU A 674 -8.28 0.24 15.88
N LEU A 675 -7.03 -0.12 16.21
CA LEU A 675 -6.73 -1.04 17.30
C LEU A 675 -7.26 -0.54 18.65
N LEU A 676 -7.23 0.77 18.91
CA LEU A 676 -7.81 1.39 20.12
C LEU A 676 -9.32 1.14 20.29
N GLN A 677 -10.05 0.79 19.21
CA GLN A 677 -11.47 0.44 19.26
C GLN A 677 -11.71 -1.01 19.71
N PHE A 678 -10.65 -1.79 19.94
CA PHE A 678 -10.78 -3.16 20.43
C PHE A 678 -11.12 -3.18 21.92
N ASP A 679 -12.27 -3.76 22.26
CA ASP A 679 -12.84 -3.80 23.60
C ASP A 679 -12.00 -4.60 24.63
N GLY A 680 -11.05 -5.42 24.17
CA GLY A 680 -10.22 -6.31 25.00
C GLY A 680 -8.82 -5.79 25.36
N LEU A 681 -8.50 -4.52 25.07
CA LEU A 681 -7.17 -3.95 25.38
C LEU A 681 -6.95 -3.72 26.87
N THR A 682 -5.75 -4.03 27.37
CA THR A 682 -5.35 -3.63 28.72
C THR A 682 -5.12 -2.10 28.80
N PRO A 683 -5.14 -1.51 30.01
CA PRO A 683 -4.80 -0.09 30.18
C PRO A 683 -3.38 0.26 29.69
N ASP A 684 -2.45 -0.70 29.68
CA ASP A 684 -1.08 -0.48 29.20
C ASP A 684 -0.98 -0.58 27.66
N ASP A 685 -1.65 -1.54 27.03
CA ASP A 685 -1.74 -1.59 25.56
C ASP A 685 -2.38 -0.31 25.00
N ARG A 686 -3.45 0.16 25.67
CA ARG A 686 -4.13 1.41 25.32
C ARG A 686 -3.20 2.62 25.46
N ARG A 687 -2.36 2.66 26.51
CA ARG A 687 -1.33 3.72 26.68
C ARG A 687 -0.27 3.67 25.58
N GLU A 688 0.23 2.47 25.25
CA GLU A 688 1.26 2.32 24.23
C GLU A 688 0.74 2.65 22.83
N TYR A 689 -0.49 2.26 22.48
CA TYR A 689 -1.10 2.63 21.19
C TYR A 689 -1.36 4.13 21.09
N VAL A 690 -1.87 4.79 22.14
CA VAL A 690 -2.01 6.27 22.18
C VAL A 690 -0.64 6.95 21.99
N LYS A 691 0.41 6.44 22.62
CA LYS A 691 1.79 6.91 22.46
C LYS A 691 2.31 6.72 21.03
N LEU A 692 2.06 5.57 20.41
CA LEU A 692 2.45 5.29 19.01
C LEU A 692 1.69 6.18 18.01
N ILE A 693 0.41 6.48 18.27
CA ILE A 693 -0.37 7.48 17.49
C ILE A 693 0.23 8.87 17.64
N HIS A 694 0.58 9.30 18.85
CA HIS A 694 1.20 10.61 19.09
C HIS A 694 2.58 10.73 18.42
N GLN A 695 3.40 9.67 18.47
CA GLN A 695 4.69 9.62 17.78
C GLN A 695 4.49 9.71 16.26
N SER A 696 3.59 8.91 15.70
CA SER A 696 3.29 8.92 14.26
C SER A 696 2.72 10.27 13.79
N SER A 697 1.83 10.87 14.58
CA SER A 697 1.27 12.21 14.33
C SER A 697 2.34 13.30 14.35
N SER A 698 3.27 13.23 15.31
CA SER A 698 4.40 14.17 15.41
C SER A 698 5.35 14.03 14.22
N GLN A 699 5.63 12.79 13.80
CA GLN A 699 6.45 12.51 12.61
C GLN A 699 5.78 13.06 11.33
N LEU A 700 4.47 12.85 11.16
CA LEU A 700 3.72 13.38 10.02
C LEU A 700 3.71 14.92 9.99
N LEU A 701 3.52 15.57 11.14
CA LEU A 701 3.59 17.04 11.23
C LEU A 701 4.98 17.58 10.88
N ASN A 702 6.05 16.90 11.31
CA ASN A 702 7.41 17.27 10.93
C ASN A 702 7.65 17.12 9.42
N ILE A 703 7.18 16.03 8.80
CA ILE A 703 7.22 15.85 7.33
C ILE A 703 6.49 16.99 6.61
N ILE A 704 5.28 17.34 7.06
CA ILE A 704 4.50 18.43 6.46
C ILE A 704 5.22 19.78 6.60
N ASN A 705 5.81 20.06 7.76
CA ASN A 705 6.58 21.28 7.98
C ASN A 705 7.85 21.34 7.10
N ASP A 706 8.60 20.23 6.98
CA ASP A 706 9.78 20.14 6.10
C ASP A 706 9.39 20.43 4.62
N ILE A 707 8.26 19.90 4.15
CA ILE A 707 7.74 20.15 2.78
C ILE A 707 7.36 21.63 2.60
N ILE A 708 6.68 22.23 3.58
CA ILE A 708 6.28 23.64 3.54
C ILE A 708 7.53 24.55 3.53
N ASP A 709 8.52 24.26 4.36
CA ASP A 709 9.76 25.02 4.42
C ASP A 709 10.53 24.91 3.09
N ILE A 710 10.65 23.73 2.49
CA ILE A 710 11.26 23.55 1.16
C ILE A 710 10.50 24.31 0.08
N SER A 711 9.17 24.21 0.04
CA SER A 711 8.34 24.93 -0.95
C SER A 711 8.53 26.45 -0.87
N LYS A 712 8.70 26.98 0.35
CA LYS A 712 9.02 28.41 0.56
C LYS A 712 10.46 28.76 0.18
N ILE A 713 11.43 27.88 0.45
CA ILE A 713 12.83 28.06 0.01
C ILE A 713 12.88 28.14 -1.52
N GLU A 714 12.26 27.20 -2.23
CA GLU A 714 12.30 27.13 -3.69
C GLU A 714 11.59 28.30 -4.38
N SER A 715 10.49 28.77 -3.80
CA SER A 715 9.74 29.92 -4.32
C SER A 715 10.33 31.28 -3.91
N GLY A 716 11.41 31.30 -3.13
CA GLY A 716 12.02 32.54 -2.62
C GLY A 716 11.14 33.29 -1.61
N GLN A 717 10.17 32.61 -0.98
CA GLN A 717 9.15 33.18 -0.09
C GLN A 717 9.54 33.18 1.39
N ILE A 718 10.84 33.03 1.71
CA ILE A 718 11.33 33.12 3.09
C ILE A 718 11.96 34.49 3.34
N ASP A 719 11.21 35.35 4.02
CA ASP A 719 11.72 36.59 4.59
C ASP A 719 12.62 36.30 5.80
N VAL A 720 13.84 36.84 5.81
CA VAL A 720 14.72 36.87 7.00
C VAL A 720 14.18 37.91 7.99
N ARG A 721 13.94 37.50 9.24
CA ARG A 721 13.47 38.40 10.32
C ARG A 721 14.57 38.64 11.34
N SER A 722 15.58 39.41 10.94
CA SER A 722 16.71 39.74 11.82
C SER A 722 16.31 40.65 12.99
N GLY A 723 16.78 40.30 14.19
CA GLY A 723 16.66 41.09 15.40
C GLY A 723 17.83 40.82 16.35
N TYR A 724 17.93 41.60 17.43
CA TYR A 724 18.89 41.32 18.51
C TYR A 724 18.30 40.28 19.46
N PHE A 725 19.08 39.24 19.76
CA PHE A 725 18.74 38.22 20.77
C PHE A 725 19.99 37.70 21.47
N ASP A 726 19.82 37.15 22.67
CA ASP A 726 20.91 36.54 23.45
C ASP A 726 21.17 35.09 23.00
N LEU A 727 22.40 34.86 22.57
CA LEU A 727 22.88 33.56 22.11
C LEU A 727 23.12 32.58 23.26
N VAL A 728 23.50 33.07 24.45
CA VAL A 728 23.75 32.24 25.64
C VAL A 728 22.44 31.61 26.12
N LYS A 729 21.39 32.42 26.26
CA LYS A 729 20.03 31.94 26.51
C LYS A 729 19.55 30.95 25.45
N THR A 730 19.74 31.26 24.16
CA THR A 730 19.33 30.36 23.06
C THR A 730 20.01 28.99 23.15
N GLY A 731 21.32 28.93 23.44
CA GLY A 731 22.05 27.69 23.66
C GLY A 731 21.62 26.95 24.94
N THR A 732 21.31 27.69 26.00
CA THR A 732 20.84 27.13 27.29
C THR A 732 19.45 26.51 27.17
N ASP A 733 18.53 27.17 26.45
CA ASP A 733 17.21 26.63 26.11
C ASP A 733 17.34 25.32 25.33
N LEU A 734 18.21 25.28 24.31
CA LEU A 734 18.46 24.09 23.49
C LEU A 734 19.06 22.95 24.30
N LYS A 735 20.01 23.24 25.21
CA LYS A 735 20.54 22.23 26.14
C LYS A 735 19.42 21.63 26.99
N SER A 736 18.58 22.49 27.59
CA SER A 736 17.46 22.07 28.44
C SER A 736 16.40 21.27 27.68
N PHE A 737 16.16 21.58 26.41
CA PHE A 737 15.23 20.83 25.56
C PHE A 737 15.71 19.40 25.23
N PHE A 738 17.00 19.22 24.98
CA PHE A 738 17.55 17.91 24.57
C PHE A 738 18.09 17.05 25.73
N ILE A 739 18.29 17.60 26.93
CA ILE A 739 19.01 16.91 28.02
C ILE A 739 18.36 15.59 28.46
N ASP A 740 17.03 15.55 28.62
CA ASP A 740 16.33 14.32 29.01
C ASP A 740 16.40 13.24 27.92
N THR A 741 16.34 13.67 26.65
CA THR A 741 16.45 12.77 25.49
C THR A 741 17.88 12.21 25.35
N ALA A 742 18.90 13.01 25.64
CA ALA A 742 20.29 12.56 25.66
C ALA A 742 20.56 11.62 26.86
N HIS A 743 20.10 12.02 28.06
CA HIS A 743 20.29 11.25 29.29
C HIS A 743 19.60 9.87 29.23
N SER A 744 18.40 9.78 28.65
CA SER A 744 17.70 8.49 28.45
C SER A 744 18.46 7.49 27.57
N LYS A 745 19.43 7.95 26.77
CA LYS A 745 20.35 7.14 25.94
C LYS A 745 21.75 6.99 26.54
N GLY A 746 22.02 7.55 27.73
CA GLY A 746 23.38 7.60 28.28
C GLY A 746 24.35 8.47 27.47
N ILE A 747 23.83 9.53 26.84
CA ILE A 747 24.62 10.52 26.09
C ILE A 747 24.85 11.76 26.96
N GLU A 748 26.10 12.17 27.12
CA GLU A 748 26.45 13.43 27.77
C GLU A 748 26.24 14.61 26.80
N LEU A 749 25.36 15.56 27.16
CA LEU A 749 25.06 16.74 26.34
C LEU A 749 25.75 17.99 26.90
N ILE A 750 26.74 18.50 26.17
CA ILE A 750 27.60 19.62 26.57
C ILE A 750 27.30 20.84 25.68
N PHE A 751 27.07 21.97 26.33
CA PHE A 751 27.11 23.30 25.71
C PHE A 751 28.36 24.00 26.21
N GLU A 752 29.32 24.32 25.33
CA GLU A 752 30.65 24.78 25.75
C GLU A 752 30.71 26.27 26.16
N ASN A 753 29.75 27.09 25.72
CA ASN A 753 29.69 28.54 26.01
C ASN A 753 28.83 28.88 27.26
N GLY A 754 28.87 28.08 28.32
CA GLY A 754 27.98 28.21 29.48
C GLY A 754 28.25 29.43 30.39
N GLU A 755 27.18 30.00 30.95
CA GLU A 755 27.13 31.03 32.02
C GLU A 755 28.06 32.27 31.93
N GLU A 756 28.66 32.55 30.77
CA GLU A 756 29.19 33.90 30.51
C GLU A 756 28.05 34.91 30.27
N SER A 757 28.37 36.20 30.41
CA SER A 757 27.42 37.31 30.28
C SER A 757 26.70 37.34 28.93
N GLU A 758 25.45 37.82 28.90
CA GLU A 758 24.59 37.98 27.71
C GLU A 758 25.36 38.31 26.43
N TYR A 759 25.18 37.50 25.40
CA TYR A 759 25.89 37.62 24.13
C TYR A 759 24.89 37.96 23.02
N GLU A 760 24.55 39.25 22.93
CA GLU A 760 23.63 39.78 21.90
C GLU A 760 24.24 39.66 20.49
N ILE A 761 23.51 39.02 19.57
CA ILE A 761 23.81 39.03 18.13
C ILE A 761 22.61 39.52 17.33
N TYR A 762 22.85 40.18 16.19
CA TYR A 762 21.80 40.56 15.24
C TYR A 762 21.64 39.53 14.12
N SER A 763 20.61 38.68 14.19
CA SER A 763 20.29 37.64 13.21
C SER A 763 18.83 37.18 13.35
N ASP A 764 18.37 36.19 12.57
CA ASP A 764 17.05 35.56 12.76
C ASP A 764 17.16 34.43 13.80
N GLU A 765 16.70 34.70 15.02
CA GLU A 765 16.73 33.72 16.13
C GLU A 765 16.01 32.42 15.75
N VAL A 766 14.86 32.51 15.07
CA VAL A 766 14.02 31.36 14.76
C VAL A 766 14.74 30.43 13.78
N LYS A 767 15.34 30.98 12.73
CA LYS A 767 16.11 30.19 11.75
C LYS A 767 17.40 29.64 12.33
N LEU A 768 18.14 30.40 13.14
CA LEU A 768 19.33 29.90 13.82
C LEU A 768 18.99 28.76 14.81
N ARG A 769 17.92 28.92 15.60
CA ARG A 769 17.43 27.90 16.53
C ARG A 769 16.96 26.65 15.78
N GLN A 770 16.33 26.78 14.61
CA GLN A 770 15.91 25.66 13.76
C GLN A 770 17.12 24.89 13.18
N VAL A 771 18.15 25.59 12.69
CA VAL A 771 19.45 25.02 12.27
C VAL A 771 20.10 24.21 13.39
N LEU A 772 20.25 24.81 14.58
CA LEU A 772 20.88 24.13 15.73
C LEU A 772 20.05 22.95 16.23
N THR A 773 18.72 23.08 16.33
CA THR A 773 17.81 22.00 16.74
C THR A 773 17.97 20.77 15.86
N ASN A 774 18.09 20.97 14.55
CA ASN A 774 18.21 19.89 13.57
C ASN A 774 19.56 19.15 13.69
N LEU A 775 20.66 19.91 13.81
CA LEU A 775 21.99 19.35 13.99
C LEU A 775 22.14 18.60 15.33
N ILE A 776 21.65 19.17 16.44
CA ILE A 776 21.68 18.53 17.77
C ILE A 776 20.78 17.28 17.80
N SER A 777 19.60 17.33 17.18
CA SER A 777 18.71 16.17 17.06
C SER A 777 19.37 15.02 16.30
N ASN A 778 20.04 15.30 15.17
CA ASN A 778 20.80 14.30 14.42
C ASN A 778 21.96 13.72 15.26
N ALA A 779 22.75 14.55 15.94
CA ALA A 779 23.83 14.13 16.83
C ALA A 779 23.33 13.16 17.93
N VAL A 780 22.24 13.50 18.63
CA VAL A 780 21.61 12.68 19.68
C VAL A 780 20.92 11.42 19.11
N LYS A 781 20.49 11.45 17.85
CA LYS A 781 19.89 10.32 17.14
C LYS A 781 20.93 9.26 16.75
N PHE A 782 22.03 9.68 16.12
CA PHE A 782 23.06 8.80 15.56
C PHE A 782 24.18 8.43 16.54
N THR A 783 24.26 9.08 17.70
CA THR A 783 25.02 8.58 18.85
C THR A 783 24.23 7.49 19.59
N SER A 784 24.88 6.38 19.91
CA SER A 784 24.29 5.29 20.71
C SER A 784 24.73 5.31 22.18
N ALA A 785 25.96 5.78 22.44
CA ALA A 785 26.51 6.10 23.76
C ALA A 785 27.70 7.06 23.55
N GLY A 786 28.06 7.87 24.55
CA GLY A 786 29.17 8.83 24.47
C GLY A 786 28.72 10.26 24.72
N LYS A 787 29.12 11.21 23.88
CA LYS A 787 28.81 12.64 24.09
C LYS A 787 28.40 13.38 22.81
N VAL A 788 27.60 14.42 23.01
CA VAL A 788 27.26 15.44 22.01
C VAL A 788 27.65 16.79 22.57
N VAL A 789 28.45 17.53 21.81
CA VAL A 789 29.00 18.83 22.17
C VAL A 789 28.52 19.86 21.16
N PHE A 790 28.00 21.00 21.61
CA PHE A 790 27.65 22.11 20.73
C PHE A 790 28.06 23.45 21.32
N GLY A 791 28.27 24.43 20.44
CA GLY A 791 28.71 25.75 20.84
C GLY A 791 28.95 26.67 19.65
N TYR A 792 29.58 27.81 19.94
CA TYR A 792 30.03 28.80 18.97
C TYR A 792 31.40 29.36 19.34
N ALA A 793 32.11 29.88 18.34
CA ALA A 793 33.41 30.52 18.47
C ALA A 793 33.50 31.73 17.54
N GLU A 794 34.16 32.79 18.01
CA GLU A 794 34.56 33.90 17.14
C GLU A 794 35.78 33.50 16.30
N ILE A 795 35.66 33.54 14.98
CA ILE A 795 36.82 33.34 14.09
C ILE A 795 37.51 34.68 13.80
N ASP A 796 36.71 35.73 13.60
CA ASP A 796 37.20 37.11 13.48
C ASP A 796 36.13 38.11 13.96
N LYS A 797 36.38 39.41 13.78
CA LYS A 797 35.46 40.48 14.18
C LYS A 797 34.13 40.52 13.38
N LYS A 798 33.95 39.68 12.36
CA LYS A 798 32.86 39.70 11.39
C LYS A 798 32.19 38.33 11.19
N LEU A 799 32.71 37.24 11.75
CA LEU A 799 32.18 35.89 11.57
C LEU A 799 32.14 35.10 12.89
N LEU A 800 30.97 34.50 13.14
CA LEU A 800 30.76 33.49 14.17
C LEU A 800 30.70 32.11 13.51
N GLU A 801 31.50 31.15 14.01
CA GLU A 801 31.35 29.73 13.68
C GLU A 801 30.56 29.03 14.79
N PHE A 802 29.51 28.33 14.40
CA PHE A 802 28.73 27.42 15.23
C PHE A 802 29.14 25.99 14.90
N TYR A 803 29.12 25.10 15.89
CA TYR A 803 29.41 23.69 15.68
C TYR A 803 28.53 22.78 16.53
N VAL A 804 28.28 21.59 15.99
CA VAL A 804 27.70 20.44 16.70
C VAL A 804 28.55 19.23 16.38
N GLN A 805 29.09 18.60 17.41
CA GLN A 805 29.97 17.44 17.32
C GLN A 805 29.40 16.27 18.13
N ASP A 806 29.37 15.09 17.52
CA ASP A 806 28.94 13.84 18.13
C ASP A 806 30.07 12.80 18.18
N SER A 807 29.84 11.74 18.96
CA SER A 807 30.70 10.54 19.01
C SER A 807 29.98 9.30 18.49
N GLY A 808 29.09 9.47 17.50
CA GLY A 808 28.24 8.44 16.93
C GLY A 808 28.88 7.65 15.79
N ILE A 809 28.02 7.06 14.95
CA ILE A 809 28.44 6.16 13.85
C ILE A 809 29.28 6.84 12.75
N GLY A 810 29.32 8.17 12.69
CA GLY A 810 29.97 8.91 11.61
C GLY A 810 29.30 8.74 10.25
N ILE A 811 29.96 9.25 9.21
CA ILE A 811 29.54 9.22 7.79
C ILE A 811 30.74 8.72 6.98
N ASP A 812 30.47 7.97 5.91
CA ASP A 812 31.51 7.53 4.96
C ASP A 812 31.95 8.64 4.02
N ALA A 813 33.19 8.55 3.54
CA ALA A 813 33.79 9.59 2.68
C ALA A 813 33.01 9.78 1.37
N ASP A 814 32.50 8.68 0.79
CA ASP A 814 31.74 8.70 -0.48
C ASP A 814 30.34 9.33 -0.33
N ASP A 815 29.84 9.45 0.91
CA ASP A 815 28.52 9.99 1.23
C ASP A 815 28.56 11.50 1.57
N LEU A 816 29.72 12.06 1.94
CA LEU A 816 29.86 13.43 2.46
C LEU A 816 29.33 14.52 1.53
N ASP A 817 29.54 14.37 0.21
CA ASP A 817 29.06 15.32 -0.79
C ASP A 817 27.53 15.25 -0.98
N LEU A 818 26.91 14.12 -0.63
CA LEU A 818 25.50 13.83 -0.86
C LEU A 818 24.61 14.15 0.35
N ILE A 819 25.16 14.32 1.56
CA ILE A 819 24.33 14.48 2.78
C ILE A 819 23.47 15.75 2.80
N PHE A 820 23.81 16.74 1.98
CA PHE A 820 23.03 17.97 1.82
C PHE A 820 22.03 17.91 0.65
N ASP A 821 22.05 16.82 -0.13
CA ASP A 821 21.02 16.56 -1.14
C ASP A 821 19.71 16.17 -0.47
N ARG A 822 18.62 16.54 -1.15
CA ARG A 822 17.27 16.35 -0.62
C ARG A 822 16.90 14.87 -0.62
N PHE A 823 16.27 14.41 0.46
CA PHE A 823 15.85 13.02 0.66
C PHE A 823 17.01 12.03 0.72
N TRP A 824 18.25 12.50 0.80
CA TRP A 824 19.39 11.61 0.94
C TRP A 824 19.38 10.94 2.32
N GLN A 825 19.64 9.63 2.31
CA GLN A 825 19.77 8.79 3.49
C GLN A 825 20.86 7.75 3.23
N ALA A 826 21.72 7.48 4.21
CA ALA A 826 22.75 6.46 4.12
C ALA A 826 22.12 5.07 3.87
N LYS A 827 22.58 4.38 2.82
CA LYS A 827 22.00 3.09 2.40
C LYS A 827 22.36 1.91 3.31
N ASP A 828 23.44 2.06 4.08
CA ASP A 828 24.22 0.91 4.59
C ASP A 828 24.52 1.00 6.10
N SER A 829 23.47 1.36 6.87
CA SER A 829 23.48 1.29 8.33
C SER A 829 22.45 0.28 8.84
N ASP A 830 22.91 -0.74 9.57
CA ASP A 830 22.11 -1.78 10.27
C ASP A 830 21.08 -1.23 11.30
N VAL A 831 20.98 0.09 11.41
CA VAL A 831 20.14 0.81 12.35
C VAL A 831 19.24 1.75 11.55
N LYS A 832 18.04 1.27 11.15
CA LYS A 832 16.96 2.09 10.55
C LYS A 832 16.41 3.12 11.54
N LYS A 833 17.21 4.11 11.92
CA LYS A 833 16.78 5.34 12.61
C LYS A 833 16.35 6.34 11.54
N GLY A 834 15.11 6.19 11.05
CA GLY A 834 14.56 6.95 9.92
C GLY A 834 14.47 8.47 10.13
N GLY A 835 14.19 9.18 9.04
CA GLY A 835 14.01 10.63 8.97
C GLY A 835 13.84 11.06 7.52
N THR A 836 13.34 12.26 7.26
CA THR A 836 12.89 12.69 5.93
C THR A 836 14.00 12.83 4.87
N GLY A 837 15.27 12.87 5.29
CA GLY A 837 16.38 13.28 4.43
C GLY A 837 16.30 14.76 3.98
N LEU A 838 15.39 15.55 4.56
CA LEU A 838 15.21 16.97 4.25
C LEU A 838 15.94 17.89 5.22
N GLY A 839 16.18 17.41 6.44
CA GLY A 839 16.76 18.21 7.52
C GLY A 839 18.06 18.92 7.13
N LEU A 840 19.06 18.20 6.61
CA LEU A 840 20.35 18.82 6.27
C LEU A 840 20.25 19.78 5.07
N ALA A 841 19.39 19.50 4.10
CA ALA A 841 19.10 20.42 2.99
C ALA A 841 18.46 21.74 3.47
N ILE A 842 17.47 21.66 4.38
CA ILE A 842 16.83 22.83 5.00
C ILE A 842 17.84 23.61 5.87
N THR A 843 18.67 22.91 6.65
CA THR A 843 19.75 23.50 7.46
C THR A 843 20.72 24.29 6.59
N LYS A 844 21.18 23.72 5.46
CA LYS A 844 22.05 24.40 4.50
C LYS A 844 21.39 25.65 3.92
N ALA A 845 20.15 25.53 3.45
CA ALA A 845 19.39 26.66 2.90
C ALA A 845 19.21 27.79 3.93
N TYR A 846 18.95 27.49 5.20
CA TYR A 846 18.86 28.52 6.25
C TYR A 846 20.21 29.15 6.59
N VAL A 847 21.30 28.40 6.60
CA VAL A 847 22.64 28.97 6.77
C VAL A 847 22.99 29.90 5.60
N GLU A 848 22.70 29.51 4.36
CA GLU A 848 22.93 30.34 3.17
C GLU A 848 22.04 31.61 3.16
N LEU A 849 20.77 31.48 3.57
CA LEU A 849 19.81 32.58 3.75
C LEU A 849 20.28 33.60 4.82
N LEU A 850 21.00 33.13 5.85
CA LEU A 850 21.66 33.97 6.86
C LEU A 850 22.99 34.57 6.38
N GLY A 851 23.35 34.43 5.09
CA GLY A 851 24.60 34.92 4.52
C GLY A 851 25.82 34.07 4.89
N GLY A 852 25.60 32.80 5.22
CA GLY A 852 26.59 31.88 5.76
C GLY A 852 26.98 30.72 4.86
N PHE A 853 27.79 29.81 5.40
CA PHE A 853 28.15 28.53 4.77
C PHE A 853 28.27 27.42 5.83
N ILE A 854 27.89 26.18 5.48
CA ILE A 854 27.96 24.99 6.34
C ILE A 854 28.92 23.94 5.75
N HIS A 855 29.69 23.30 6.63
CA HIS A 855 30.64 22.24 6.34
C HIS A 855 30.46 21.06 7.31
N VAL A 856 31.02 19.92 6.95
CA VAL A 856 30.96 18.67 7.72
C VAL A 856 32.32 17.99 7.71
N GLU A 857 32.76 17.56 8.89
CA GLU A 857 33.95 16.72 9.09
C GLU A 857 33.46 15.43 9.76
N SER A 858 33.60 14.27 9.10
CA SER A 858 33.14 12.99 9.66
C SER A 858 34.09 11.85 9.32
N LYS A 859 34.04 10.80 10.13
CA LYS A 859 34.65 9.51 9.82
C LYS A 859 33.84 8.40 10.48
N ARG A 860 33.52 7.35 9.71
CA ARG A 860 32.82 6.15 10.19
C ARG A 860 33.44 5.63 11.50
N ASP A 861 32.56 5.34 12.45
CA ASP A 861 32.81 4.92 13.84
C ASP A 861 33.62 5.91 14.70
N LYS A 862 33.70 7.19 14.32
CA LYS A 862 34.37 8.27 15.09
C LYS A 862 33.51 9.52 15.32
N GLY A 863 32.25 9.48 14.93
CA GLY A 863 31.32 10.60 15.01
C GLY A 863 31.49 11.66 13.91
N THR A 864 30.62 12.67 13.97
CA THR A 864 30.56 13.78 13.00
C THR A 864 30.68 15.12 13.70
N ARG A 865 31.33 16.10 13.05
CA ARG A 865 31.31 17.52 13.40
C ARG A 865 30.71 18.31 12.24
N PHE A 866 29.53 18.88 12.45
CA PHE A 866 28.98 19.92 11.58
C PHE A 866 29.45 21.28 12.08
N SER A 867 29.83 22.17 11.16
CA SER A 867 30.24 23.53 11.47
C SER A 867 29.68 24.50 10.45
N PHE A 868 29.08 25.61 10.89
CA PHE A 868 28.56 26.63 9.99
C PHE A 868 28.91 28.04 10.46
N ARG A 869 29.06 28.96 9.51
CA ARG A 869 29.47 30.35 9.78
C ARG A 869 28.39 31.32 9.38
N ILE A 870 28.11 32.31 10.22
CA ILE A 870 27.21 33.44 9.88
C ILE A 870 27.88 34.80 10.15
N PRO A 871 27.47 35.87 9.44
CA PRO A 871 27.95 37.22 9.70
C PRO A 871 27.68 37.67 11.14
N LYS A 872 28.72 38.15 11.81
CA LYS A 872 28.66 38.75 13.15
C LYS A 872 28.34 40.24 13.01
N VAL A 873 27.10 40.61 13.34
CA VAL A 873 26.70 42.00 13.52
C VAL A 873 26.43 42.22 15.01
N LEU A 874 27.35 42.93 15.66
CA LEU A 874 27.19 43.45 17.03
C LEU A 874 26.54 44.83 17.00
N LYS A 875 26.02 45.20 18.17
CA LYS A 875 25.33 46.46 18.49
C LYS A 875 26.30 47.64 18.64
#